data_AF-A0A953KHG1-F1
#
_entry.id   AF-A0A953KHG1-F1
#
_cell.length_a   1.000
_cell.length_b   1.000
_cell.length_c   1.000
_cell.angle_alpha   90.00
_cell.angle_beta   90.00
_cell.angle_gamma   90.00
#
_symmetry.space_group_name_H-M   'P 1'
#
loop_
_entity.id
_entity.type
_entity.pdbx_description
1 polymer ?
#
loop_
_entity_poly.entity_id
_entity_poly.type
_entity_poly.pdbx_seq_one_letter_code
_entity_poly.pdbx_strand_id
1 'polypeptide(L)'
;MKNILFFLRRKNCRVSYSTLLNLSISFLITLISFDLSAQCGMEGPVSSNPPVPYADCVQGSPKCIKVKIHFINNTYGQSNAPDDNWFRDFLQQVNNIYAGSGLSFTFDDECIHRVDLPGTSKSEIVSYLGLPTGDIYNSSIVEDQPPLHYKNDFVNIFIFQDPGNASDGFTFTGRDFRFFNSTKDVKVTAHEMGHALSLNHTSFGQNYLDPTTWECIGGDATKADMMADTEADPGNMDLDRDGMNDKDKFYNGSCGSHPAIFNYADACGSKAWKPPYDNYMNGNGNTRSCWTKFSPCQISAMHRELDNLLSDFVTNCNTSGGNHTACSDNIVISQPTVWTDMTIYMCPGKRITITPSGSLTLVHSTITKNTNSNCPNLSGNWDGIYIEGSNYGGPVTVGNTSTNGGGKVQVLQGSVIEHSINGIQAPGSHNGIIIDASTIRENGMAIYATGTGGGMTSGSVRVVNGSFLSNTSIGAQSVMVRLIGCSLTIEGSTLENKANGTITGIKSYNGKVTIRGSKIKDFYVGVDKSLNGPLVGVGLVIEASSIINASDAIKNTSSGVSIRKNYIDGKVHCLGKAYGRWYGNRFLDFLYITNPSLSHAFQENGYVGVSMDLAGDHALSDATCNTWLNADQAVSGQANRIKSEWGNEEAASGNKWDNYKPIMEVYLSNDIKNYEWLNHDDHVFIYIGKFTGKKANGNNCIYNQFPLNPPAVGPGNPSQYNDGENRQTWENFHSQYQTAVQIIPSASGTQLAAWISQRENAELGMGQCVLLALENIGSDTPQEMLNYWSARLDAIYEQQSAMLAALDAENFSGLATYLNELSLTGVDATDRDFMVGASIYLQSKLDSGFQVKSLPAYAVADLVTIGSASFGNYTALLRAFLTTYYDISIFPPQQASPYSSGHQWDTKVEEAAKYQIVPNPTRGSFKILHEQKKGHVLEVDILTADAKRIWSGRIIQGEEVYVQAMSSGLYILRIKDQSNGSISIQKVFKY
;
A
#
# COMPACT_ATOMS: atom_id res chain seq x y z
N MET A 1 -34.26 -11.97 51.16
CA MET A 1 -35.32 -11.48 52.07
C MET A 1 -36.68 -11.77 51.43
N LYS A 2 -37.71 -12.12 52.23
CA LYS A 2 -39.19 -12.07 52.00
C LYS A 2 -39.72 -12.09 50.54
N ASN A 3 -40.41 -13.17 50.09
CA ASN A 3 -41.88 -13.41 50.16
C ASN A 3 -42.69 -12.41 49.30
N ILE A 4 -43.49 -12.78 48.27
CA ILE A 4 -44.68 -13.69 48.21
C ILE A 4 -45.12 -13.90 46.71
N LEU A 5 -46.09 -14.72 46.24
CA LEU A 5 -46.66 -16.08 46.48
C LEU A 5 -48.01 -16.21 45.66
N PHE A 6 -48.63 -17.40 45.56
CA PHE A 6 -49.96 -17.76 44.95
C PHE A 6 -50.07 -17.88 43.39
N PHE A 7 -50.72 -18.90 42.77
CA PHE A 7 -51.25 -20.20 43.24
C PHE A 7 -51.57 -21.20 42.07
N LEU A 8 -51.28 -22.50 42.26
CA LEU A 8 -51.91 -23.77 41.81
C LEU A 8 -53.08 -23.75 40.76
N ARG A 9 -53.30 -24.75 39.86
CA ARG A 9 -53.51 -26.22 40.07
C ARG A 9 -53.90 -26.89 38.70
N ARG A 10 -53.44 -28.08 38.25
CA ARG A 10 -53.88 -29.48 38.56
C ARG A 10 -53.07 -30.49 37.68
N LYS A 11 -52.45 -31.55 38.27
CA LYS A 11 -52.78 -33.02 38.15
C LYS A 11 -52.61 -33.69 36.76
N ASN A 12 -52.02 -34.89 36.56
CA ASN A 12 -51.61 -36.01 37.44
C ASN A 12 -50.54 -36.94 36.81
N CYS A 13 -49.67 -37.53 37.67
CA CYS A 13 -48.96 -38.84 37.70
C CYS A 13 -49.06 -39.86 36.52
N ARG A 14 -48.09 -40.78 36.27
CA ARG A 14 -47.25 -41.59 37.21
C ARG A 14 -45.89 -42.01 36.61
N VAL A 15 -44.93 -42.33 37.49
CA VAL A 15 -43.78 -43.24 37.25
C VAL A 15 -43.83 -44.38 38.27
N SER A 16 -43.36 -45.58 37.92
CA SER A 16 -43.16 -46.69 38.85
C SER A 16 -41.84 -47.40 38.59
N TYR A 17 -41.02 -47.60 39.63
CA TYR A 17 -39.85 -48.46 39.63
C TYR A 17 -39.68 -49.16 40.99
N SER A 18 -39.62 -50.49 40.94
CA SER A 18 -39.17 -51.45 41.97
C SER A 18 -39.35 -52.83 41.33
N THR A 19 -38.44 -53.80 41.35
CA THR A 19 -37.46 -54.22 42.37
C THR A 19 -36.45 -55.16 41.64
N LEU A 20 -35.15 -55.23 41.95
CA LEU A 20 -34.57 -56.21 42.90
C LEU A 20 -33.05 -56.02 43.07
N LEU A 21 -32.51 -56.63 44.13
CA LEU A 21 -31.17 -56.44 44.67
C LEU A 21 -30.25 -57.65 44.41
N ASN A 22 -28.93 -57.46 44.60
CA ASN A 22 -27.77 -58.39 44.59
C ASN A 22 -26.85 -58.25 43.34
N LEU A 23 -25.51 -58.27 43.44
CA LEU A 23 -24.61 -58.56 44.58
C LEU A 23 -23.28 -57.77 44.46
N SER A 24 -22.84 -57.18 45.57
CA SER A 24 -21.46 -56.75 45.94
C SER A 24 -20.39 -56.48 44.84
N ILE A 25 -20.00 -55.21 44.70
CA ILE A 25 -18.67 -54.79 44.20
C ILE A 25 -17.81 -54.32 45.38
N SER A 26 -16.52 -54.62 45.34
CA SER A 26 -15.53 -53.96 46.20
C SER A 26 -14.17 -53.86 45.51
N PHE A 27 -13.56 -52.68 45.69
CA PHE A 27 -12.15 -52.33 45.51
C PHE A 27 -11.59 -51.88 44.14
N LEU A 28 -10.90 -50.74 44.26
CA LEU A 28 -9.70 -50.26 43.54
C LEU A 28 -9.84 -49.46 42.22
N ILE A 29 -9.90 -48.14 42.41
CA ILE A 29 -9.09 -47.09 41.74
C ILE A 29 -8.40 -47.47 40.41
N THR A 30 -8.96 -46.98 39.29
CA THR A 30 -8.18 -46.47 38.15
C THR A 30 -8.92 -45.25 37.56
N LEU A 31 -8.19 -44.29 36.99
CA LEU A 31 -8.81 -43.16 36.29
C LEU A 31 -9.56 -43.64 35.04
N ILE A 32 -10.85 -43.34 34.96
CA ILE A 32 -11.56 -43.19 33.70
C ILE A 32 -12.17 -41.79 33.72
N SER A 33 -11.47 -40.84 33.11
CA SER A 33 -12.08 -39.63 32.59
C SER A 33 -13.11 -40.05 31.55
N PHE A 34 -14.39 -39.95 31.87
CA PHE A 34 -15.43 -39.93 30.85
C PHE A 34 -15.21 -38.66 30.03
N ASP A 35 -14.60 -38.82 28.86
CA ASP A 35 -14.65 -37.79 27.82
C ASP A 35 -16.11 -37.63 27.42
N LEU A 36 -16.74 -36.59 27.96
CA LEU A 36 -17.92 -35.94 27.39
C LEU A 36 -17.49 -35.15 26.14
N SER A 37 -16.72 -35.77 25.24
CA SER A 37 -16.71 -35.40 23.84
C SER A 37 -18.12 -35.60 23.35
N ALA A 38 -18.81 -34.52 22.98
CA ALA A 38 -20.17 -34.61 22.47
C ALA A 38 -20.22 -35.63 21.34
N GLN A 39 -20.93 -36.74 21.56
CA GLN A 39 -21.36 -37.57 20.45
C GLN A 39 -22.19 -36.66 19.55
N CYS A 40 -21.81 -36.53 18.28
CA CYS A 40 -22.72 -36.11 17.23
C CYS A 40 -23.76 -37.23 17.05
N GLY A 41 -24.62 -37.40 18.07
CA GLY A 41 -25.64 -38.41 18.11
C GLY A 41 -26.69 -38.06 17.06
N MET A 42 -26.75 -38.88 16.01
CA MET A 42 -27.84 -38.82 15.05
C MET A 42 -29.14 -39.32 15.68
N GLU A 43 -29.78 -38.47 16.49
CA GLU A 43 -31.22 -38.52 16.72
C GLU A 43 -31.92 -37.70 15.62
N GLY A 44 -31.76 -38.16 14.38
CA GLY A 44 -32.38 -37.62 13.17
C GLY A 44 -32.56 -38.77 12.18
N PRO A 45 -33.80 -39.15 11.80
CA PRO A 45 -34.04 -40.38 11.06
C PRO A 45 -33.83 -40.18 9.55
N VAL A 46 -32.76 -40.79 9.01
CA VAL A 46 -32.62 -41.18 7.58
C VAL A 46 -32.86 -40.07 6.55
N SER A 47 -31.81 -39.61 5.85
CA SER A 47 -32.00 -38.78 4.66
C SER A 47 -32.93 -39.50 3.67
N SER A 48 -34.10 -38.90 3.38
CA SER A 48 -35.14 -39.59 2.60
C SER A 48 -34.75 -39.83 1.14
N ASN A 49 -33.65 -39.22 0.69
CA ASN A 49 -32.85 -39.70 -0.42
C ASN A 49 -31.43 -40.00 0.09
N PRO A 50 -30.86 -41.18 -0.18
CA PRO A 50 -29.41 -41.39 -0.06
C PRO A 50 -28.67 -40.51 -1.09
N PRO A 51 -27.41 -40.12 -0.86
CA PRO A 51 -26.61 -39.54 -1.92
C PRO A 51 -26.43 -40.56 -3.04
N VAL A 52 -26.71 -40.17 -4.27
CA VAL A 52 -26.53 -41.04 -5.44
C VAL A 52 -25.69 -40.30 -6.47
N PRO A 53 -24.51 -40.79 -6.86
CA PRO A 53 -23.72 -40.22 -7.95
C PRO A 53 -24.38 -40.46 -9.31
N TYR A 54 -23.87 -39.82 -10.36
CA TYR A 54 -24.11 -40.30 -11.72
C TYR A 54 -23.43 -41.65 -11.96
N ALA A 55 -23.86 -42.38 -12.99
CA ALA A 55 -23.17 -43.58 -13.43
C ALA A 55 -21.70 -43.25 -13.75
N ASP A 56 -20.80 -44.17 -13.41
CA ASP A 56 -19.34 -44.02 -13.53
C ASP A 56 -18.75 -42.80 -12.80
N CYS A 57 -19.49 -42.23 -11.83
CA CYS A 57 -19.10 -41.06 -11.03
C CYS A 57 -18.66 -39.84 -11.85
N VAL A 58 -19.28 -39.64 -13.02
CA VAL A 58 -19.00 -38.48 -13.88
C VAL A 58 -19.41 -37.16 -13.22
N GLN A 59 -18.58 -36.13 -13.40
CA GLN A 59 -18.90 -34.77 -12.96
C GLN A 59 -20.00 -34.17 -13.85
N GLY A 60 -20.94 -33.43 -13.23
CA GLY A 60 -21.99 -32.69 -13.93
C GLY A 60 -21.48 -31.40 -14.61
N SER A 61 -22.40 -30.67 -15.22
CA SER A 61 -22.13 -29.34 -15.79
C SER A 61 -21.82 -28.31 -14.68
N PRO A 62 -21.02 -27.26 -14.94
CA PRO A 62 -20.71 -26.26 -13.93
C PRO A 62 -21.97 -25.59 -13.35
N LYS A 63 -22.04 -25.49 -12.01
CA LYS A 63 -23.19 -24.97 -11.24
C LYS A 63 -22.74 -23.92 -10.23
N CYS A 64 -23.57 -22.89 -10.07
CA CYS A 64 -23.35 -21.83 -9.10
C CYS A 64 -24.53 -21.79 -8.14
N ILE A 65 -24.25 -21.91 -6.84
CA ILE A 65 -25.22 -22.23 -5.81
C ILE A 65 -25.47 -20.98 -4.98
N LYS A 66 -26.75 -20.63 -4.82
CA LYS A 66 -27.18 -19.44 -4.08
C LYS A 66 -27.00 -19.64 -2.58
N VAL A 67 -26.25 -18.76 -1.91
CA VAL A 67 -26.04 -18.80 -0.45
C VAL A 67 -26.51 -17.52 0.24
N LYS A 68 -27.09 -17.69 1.43
CA LYS A 68 -27.49 -16.60 2.32
C LYS A 68 -26.73 -16.76 3.64
N ILE A 69 -26.03 -15.72 4.09
CA ILE A 69 -25.30 -15.76 5.37
C ILE A 69 -26.05 -14.94 6.43
N HIS A 70 -26.18 -15.52 7.62
CA HIS A 70 -26.79 -14.92 8.80
C HIS A 70 -25.76 -14.96 9.93
N PHE A 71 -25.31 -13.79 10.40
CA PHE A 71 -24.49 -13.68 11.61
C PHE A 71 -25.38 -13.42 12.83
N ILE A 72 -25.30 -14.31 13.81
CA ILE A 72 -26.07 -14.25 15.04
C ILE A 72 -25.14 -13.90 16.20
N ASN A 73 -25.33 -12.73 16.80
CA ASN A 73 -24.74 -12.44 18.11
C ASN A 73 -25.60 -13.10 19.19
N ASN A 74 -25.19 -14.29 19.60
CA ASN A 74 -25.83 -15.05 20.68
C ASN A 74 -25.32 -14.70 22.08
N THR A 75 -24.44 -13.71 22.22
CA THR A 75 -23.90 -13.29 23.51
C THR A 75 -24.62 -12.06 24.05
N TYR A 76 -24.65 -11.88 25.37
CA TYR A 76 -25.10 -10.63 26.00
C TYR A 76 -24.11 -9.47 25.82
N GLY A 77 -23.02 -9.66 25.07
CA GLY A 77 -22.02 -8.64 24.76
C GLY A 77 -22.33 -7.90 23.45
N GLN A 78 -21.51 -6.89 23.15
CA GLN A 78 -21.57 -6.19 21.87
C GLN A 78 -21.28 -7.15 20.70
N SER A 79 -21.98 -6.95 19.59
CA SER A 79 -21.74 -7.70 18.36
C SER A 79 -20.37 -7.38 17.77
N ASN A 80 -19.56 -8.43 17.61
CA ASN A 80 -18.26 -8.50 16.95
C ASN A 80 -18.42 -9.20 15.58
N ALA A 81 -19.50 -8.86 14.88
CA ALA A 81 -19.75 -9.32 13.52
C ALA A 81 -18.59 -8.91 12.59
N PRO A 82 -18.03 -9.82 11.79
CA PRO A 82 -17.14 -9.45 10.70
C PRO A 82 -17.82 -8.48 9.73
N ASP A 83 -17.02 -7.68 9.02
CA ASP A 83 -17.52 -6.83 7.95
C ASP A 83 -17.90 -7.65 6.71
N ASP A 84 -18.55 -7.00 5.75
CA ASP A 84 -19.00 -7.65 4.51
C ASP A 84 -17.82 -8.16 3.65
N ASN A 85 -16.66 -7.50 3.72
CA ASN A 85 -15.45 -7.95 3.04
C ASN A 85 -14.98 -9.30 3.56
N TRP A 86 -14.95 -9.48 4.89
CA TRP A 86 -14.58 -10.75 5.50
C TRP A 86 -15.49 -11.89 5.03
N PHE A 87 -16.81 -11.66 4.94
CA PHE A 87 -17.74 -12.69 4.45
C PHE A 87 -17.56 -13.03 2.96
N ARG A 88 -17.23 -12.04 2.12
CA ARG A 88 -16.86 -12.27 0.72
C ARG A 88 -15.57 -13.10 0.61
N ASP A 89 -14.53 -12.70 1.32
CA ASP A 89 -13.22 -13.36 1.25
C ASP A 89 -13.26 -14.76 1.89
N PHE A 90 -14.13 -14.96 2.88
CA PHE A 90 -14.50 -16.27 3.45
C PHE A 90 -15.21 -17.17 2.43
N LEU A 91 -16.23 -16.67 1.72
CA LEU A 91 -16.91 -17.46 0.68
C LEU A 91 -15.97 -17.78 -0.48
N GLN A 92 -15.05 -16.87 -0.84
CA GLN A 92 -14.00 -17.17 -1.83
C GLN A 92 -13.06 -18.28 -1.36
N GLN A 93 -12.72 -18.35 -0.08
CA GLN A 93 -11.92 -19.47 0.45
C GLN A 93 -12.69 -20.79 0.43
N VAL A 94 -14.01 -20.79 0.65
CA VAL A 94 -14.87 -21.98 0.45
C VAL A 94 -14.88 -22.37 -1.03
N ASN A 95 -15.05 -21.42 -1.95
CA ASN A 95 -14.96 -21.67 -3.40
C ASN A 95 -13.60 -22.27 -3.82
N ASN A 96 -12.50 -21.87 -3.18
CA ASN A 96 -11.18 -22.44 -3.44
C ASN A 96 -11.08 -23.93 -3.02
N ILE A 97 -11.83 -24.37 -2.00
CA ILE A 97 -11.92 -25.79 -1.61
C ILE A 97 -12.67 -26.61 -2.67
N TYR A 98 -13.71 -26.04 -3.27
CA TYR A 98 -14.49 -26.67 -4.34
C TYR A 98 -13.88 -26.47 -5.73
N ALA A 99 -12.71 -25.83 -5.85
CA ALA A 99 -12.04 -25.60 -7.12
C ALA A 99 -11.79 -26.91 -7.88
N GLY A 100 -12.16 -26.95 -9.16
CA GLY A 100 -12.07 -28.16 -10.00
C GLY A 100 -13.30 -29.08 -9.92
N SER A 101 -14.15 -28.98 -8.90
CA SER A 101 -15.39 -29.79 -8.81
C SER A 101 -16.48 -29.36 -9.81
N GLY A 102 -16.36 -28.19 -10.42
CA GLY A 102 -17.43 -27.56 -11.20
C GLY A 102 -18.54 -26.91 -10.37
N LEU A 103 -18.45 -26.91 -9.04
CA LEU A 103 -19.36 -26.20 -8.15
C LEU A 103 -18.73 -24.91 -7.64
N SER A 104 -19.53 -23.86 -7.46
CA SER A 104 -19.17 -22.67 -6.69
C SER A 104 -20.39 -22.04 -6.04
N PHE A 105 -20.17 -21.10 -5.12
CA PHE A 105 -21.17 -20.49 -4.25
C PHE A 105 -21.17 -18.97 -4.42
N THR A 106 -22.34 -18.34 -4.44
CA THR A 106 -22.52 -16.91 -4.69
C THR A 106 -23.60 -16.28 -3.80
N PHE A 107 -23.39 -15.01 -3.44
CA PHE A 107 -24.41 -14.18 -2.80
C PHE A 107 -25.41 -13.70 -3.87
N ASP A 108 -26.52 -14.42 -4.02
CA ASP A 108 -27.63 -14.05 -4.92
C ASP A 108 -28.77 -13.29 -4.20
N ASP A 109 -28.65 -13.12 -2.88
CA ASP A 109 -29.45 -12.20 -2.04
C ASP A 109 -28.48 -11.30 -1.29
N GLU A 110 -28.76 -10.00 -1.31
CA GLU A 110 -27.73 -8.99 -1.52
C GLU A 110 -27.05 -8.50 -0.24
N CYS A 111 -27.41 -9.06 0.92
CA CYS A 111 -26.93 -8.62 2.24
C CYS A 111 -26.67 -9.79 3.22
N ILE A 112 -25.59 -9.67 4.00
CA ILE A 112 -25.37 -10.50 5.21
C ILE A 112 -26.41 -10.11 6.26
N HIS A 113 -27.30 -11.04 6.62
CA HIS A 113 -28.25 -10.81 7.71
C HIS A 113 -27.50 -10.78 9.05
N ARG A 114 -27.76 -9.79 9.91
CA ARG A 114 -27.10 -9.64 11.22
C ARG A 114 -28.17 -9.41 12.29
N VAL A 115 -28.17 -10.22 13.35
CA VAL A 115 -29.17 -10.15 14.42
C VAL A 115 -28.56 -10.43 15.80
N ASP A 116 -29.01 -9.69 16.82
CA ASP A 116 -28.70 -9.94 18.22
C ASP A 116 -29.77 -10.87 18.82
N LEU A 117 -29.38 -12.10 19.19
CA LEU A 117 -30.23 -13.12 19.83
C LEU A 117 -29.54 -13.68 21.09
N PRO A 118 -29.33 -12.84 22.12
CA PRO A 118 -28.52 -13.21 23.28
C PRO A 118 -29.13 -14.38 24.06
N GLY A 119 -28.29 -15.39 24.35
CA GLY A 119 -28.69 -16.62 25.03
C GLY A 119 -29.15 -17.76 24.10
N THR A 120 -29.29 -17.51 22.80
CA THR A 120 -29.69 -18.54 21.82
C THR A 120 -28.58 -19.55 21.55
N SER A 121 -28.92 -20.82 21.66
CA SER A 121 -28.06 -21.97 21.33
C SER A 121 -28.27 -22.45 19.88
N LYS A 122 -27.29 -23.19 19.35
CA LYS A 122 -27.32 -23.75 17.98
C LYS A 122 -28.55 -24.63 17.72
N SER A 123 -29.02 -25.40 18.71
CA SER A 123 -30.18 -26.28 18.58
C SER A 123 -31.52 -25.55 18.56
N GLU A 124 -31.58 -24.31 19.07
CA GLU A 124 -32.81 -23.51 19.07
C GLU A 124 -33.13 -22.90 17.70
N ILE A 125 -32.19 -22.87 16.75
CA ILE A 125 -32.42 -22.45 15.35
C ILE A 125 -33.62 -23.18 14.76
N VAL A 126 -33.69 -24.51 14.95
CA VAL A 126 -34.77 -25.38 14.46
C VAL A 126 -36.13 -24.89 14.98
N SER A 127 -36.19 -24.48 16.25
CA SER A 127 -37.40 -23.92 16.87
C SER A 127 -37.73 -22.51 16.37
N TYR A 128 -36.74 -21.66 16.09
CA TYR A 128 -36.95 -20.32 15.51
C TYR A 128 -37.42 -20.38 14.04
N LEU A 129 -37.01 -21.42 13.30
CA LEU A 129 -37.48 -21.70 11.94
C LEU A 129 -38.84 -22.43 11.91
N GLY A 130 -39.43 -22.73 13.08
CA GLY A 130 -40.76 -23.34 13.21
C GLY A 130 -40.81 -24.85 12.89
N LEU A 131 -39.66 -25.53 12.84
CA LEU A 131 -39.58 -26.93 12.45
C LEU A 131 -39.94 -27.88 13.63
N PRO A 132 -40.78 -28.91 13.41
CA PRO A 132 -41.19 -29.84 14.46
C PRO A 132 -40.12 -30.89 14.75
N THR A 133 -39.91 -31.25 16.02
CA THR A 133 -38.85 -32.17 16.48
C THR A 133 -39.04 -33.66 16.12
N GLY A 134 -39.87 -34.00 15.12
CA GLY A 134 -40.24 -35.39 14.84
C GLY A 134 -40.52 -35.76 13.38
N ASP A 135 -40.89 -34.81 12.52
CA ASP A 135 -40.99 -35.01 11.06
C ASP A 135 -40.52 -33.74 10.34
N ILE A 136 -39.20 -33.56 10.35
CA ILE A 136 -38.50 -32.40 9.76
C ILE A 136 -38.54 -32.47 8.22
N TYR A 137 -38.69 -33.67 7.65
CA TYR A 137 -38.57 -33.91 6.20
C TYR A 137 -39.76 -33.37 5.40
N ASN A 138 -40.97 -33.46 5.96
CA ASN A 138 -42.20 -32.97 5.32
C ASN A 138 -42.57 -31.51 5.68
N SER A 139 -41.77 -30.84 6.52
CA SER A 139 -41.99 -29.44 6.89
C SER A 139 -41.34 -28.45 5.90
N SER A 140 -42.00 -27.31 5.70
CA SER A 140 -41.45 -26.15 5.00
C SER A 140 -41.15 -25.03 6.00
N ILE A 141 -40.14 -24.21 5.67
CA ILE A 141 -39.85 -22.98 6.41
C ILE A 141 -40.58 -21.83 5.71
N VAL A 142 -41.21 -20.94 6.49
CA VAL A 142 -41.82 -19.73 5.95
C VAL A 142 -40.71 -18.71 5.67
N GLU A 143 -40.62 -18.23 4.44
CA GLU A 143 -39.59 -17.28 4.03
C GLU A 143 -39.65 -15.97 4.85
N ASP A 144 -38.48 -15.40 5.08
CA ASP A 144 -38.25 -14.05 5.59
C ASP A 144 -38.88 -13.75 6.97
N GLN A 145 -39.18 -14.81 7.74
CA GLN A 145 -39.73 -14.66 9.09
C GLN A 145 -38.66 -14.19 10.09
N PRO A 146 -38.93 -13.11 10.86
CA PRO A 146 -38.10 -12.76 12.00
C PRO A 146 -38.08 -13.88 13.06
N PRO A 147 -36.97 -14.06 13.80
CA PRO A 147 -35.79 -13.21 13.79
C PRO A 147 -34.68 -13.67 12.83
N LEU A 148 -34.87 -14.76 12.08
CA LEU A 148 -33.78 -15.39 11.31
C LEU A 148 -33.74 -15.01 9.83
N HIS A 149 -34.87 -14.55 9.26
CA HIS A 149 -34.98 -14.08 7.88
C HIS A 149 -34.48 -15.12 6.85
N TYR A 150 -34.87 -16.39 7.05
CA TYR A 150 -34.53 -17.52 6.18
C TYR A 150 -34.99 -17.28 4.73
N LYS A 151 -34.16 -17.65 3.76
CA LYS A 151 -34.46 -17.55 2.32
C LYS A 151 -34.67 -18.91 1.67
N ASN A 152 -35.84 -19.10 1.07
CA ASN A 152 -36.17 -20.26 0.25
C ASN A 152 -35.29 -20.27 -1.01
N ASP A 153 -34.95 -21.45 -1.52
CA ASP A 153 -34.07 -21.63 -2.69
C ASP A 153 -32.63 -21.12 -2.49
N PHE A 154 -32.16 -20.98 -1.24
CA PHE A 154 -30.79 -20.64 -0.87
C PHE A 154 -30.26 -21.65 0.15
N VAL A 155 -28.96 -21.94 0.12
CA VAL A 155 -28.31 -22.58 1.28
C VAL A 155 -28.08 -21.50 2.34
N ASN A 156 -28.78 -21.61 3.48
CA ASN A 156 -28.73 -20.62 4.55
C ASN A 156 -27.65 -21.01 5.56
N ILE A 157 -26.68 -20.13 5.78
CA ILE A 157 -25.47 -20.36 6.59
C ILE A 157 -25.55 -19.50 7.85
N PHE A 158 -25.72 -20.15 9.01
CA PHE A 158 -25.80 -19.48 10.30
C PHE A 158 -24.45 -19.49 11.02
N ILE A 159 -23.86 -18.31 11.22
CA ILE A 159 -22.56 -18.14 11.89
C ILE A 159 -22.76 -17.42 13.22
N PHE A 160 -22.29 -18.01 14.31
CA PHE A 160 -22.49 -17.50 15.66
C PHE A 160 -21.29 -16.67 16.16
N GLN A 161 -21.55 -15.70 17.04
CA GLN A 161 -20.51 -14.96 17.74
C GLN A 161 -19.71 -15.84 18.69
N ASP A 162 -20.41 -16.55 19.58
CA ASP A 162 -19.85 -17.58 20.45
C ASP A 162 -20.32 -18.95 19.96
N PRO A 163 -19.44 -19.80 19.41
CA PRO A 163 -19.82 -21.13 18.93
C PRO A 163 -20.18 -22.11 20.06
N GLY A 164 -19.85 -21.80 21.32
CA GLY A 164 -20.12 -22.64 22.49
C GLY A 164 -19.37 -23.99 22.51
N ASN A 165 -19.75 -24.86 23.44
CA ASN A 165 -19.11 -26.18 23.67
C ASN A 165 -19.72 -27.35 22.86
N ALA A 166 -20.56 -27.06 21.85
CA ALA A 166 -21.19 -28.07 20.99
C ALA A 166 -20.63 -27.97 19.56
N SER A 167 -20.71 -29.07 18.80
CA SER A 167 -20.01 -29.36 17.52
C SER A 167 -19.76 -28.16 16.60
N ASP A 168 -18.59 -28.14 15.94
CA ASP A 168 -18.13 -27.02 15.12
C ASP A 168 -19.07 -26.66 13.95
N GLY A 169 -19.90 -27.61 13.51
CA GLY A 169 -21.04 -27.39 12.62
C GLY A 169 -22.17 -28.38 12.88
N PHE A 170 -23.31 -28.14 12.23
CA PHE A 170 -24.40 -29.10 12.05
C PHE A 170 -25.34 -28.64 10.92
N THR A 171 -25.62 -29.54 9.97
CA THR A 171 -26.52 -29.33 8.84
C THR A 171 -27.92 -29.91 9.07
N PHE A 172 -28.94 -29.18 8.60
CA PHE A 172 -30.33 -29.62 8.53
C PHE A 172 -30.82 -29.53 7.08
N THR A 173 -31.32 -30.66 6.58
CA THR A 173 -31.96 -30.76 5.25
C THR A 173 -33.39 -31.26 5.41
N GLY A 174 -34.30 -30.68 4.63
CA GLY A 174 -35.66 -31.18 4.45
C GLY A 174 -35.95 -31.32 2.96
N ARG A 175 -37.22 -31.50 2.58
CA ARG A 175 -37.57 -31.54 1.15
C ARG A 175 -37.23 -30.22 0.44
N ASP A 176 -37.71 -29.11 0.99
CA ASP A 176 -37.74 -27.81 0.30
C ASP A 176 -36.81 -26.75 0.95
N PHE A 177 -35.90 -27.17 1.86
CA PHE A 177 -34.99 -26.26 2.56
C PHE A 177 -33.58 -26.85 2.76
N ARG A 178 -32.57 -25.96 2.85
CA ARG A 178 -31.18 -26.29 3.19
C ARG A 178 -30.61 -25.22 4.12
N PHE A 179 -30.21 -25.61 5.33
CA PHE A 179 -29.42 -24.74 6.18
C PHE A 179 -28.42 -25.50 7.03
N PHE A 180 -27.39 -24.79 7.48
CA PHE A 180 -26.47 -25.30 8.47
C PHE A 180 -25.97 -24.19 9.36
N ASN A 181 -25.46 -24.57 10.54
CA ASN A 181 -24.66 -23.67 11.36
C ASN A 181 -23.19 -24.03 11.24
N SER A 182 -22.32 -23.02 11.28
CA SER A 182 -20.87 -23.21 11.19
C SER A 182 -20.14 -22.20 12.07
N THR A 183 -18.89 -22.52 12.38
CA THR A 183 -17.92 -21.56 12.92
C THR A 183 -17.39 -20.65 11.78
N LYS A 184 -16.40 -19.81 12.10
CA LYS A 184 -15.64 -19.01 11.12
C LYS A 184 -14.55 -19.84 10.39
N ASP A 185 -14.56 -21.17 10.50
CA ASP A 185 -13.62 -22.10 9.87
C ASP A 185 -14.12 -22.52 8.47
N VAL A 186 -13.33 -22.19 7.45
CA VAL A 186 -13.61 -22.48 6.04
C VAL A 186 -13.77 -23.98 5.77
N LYS A 187 -12.98 -24.85 6.41
CA LYS A 187 -13.05 -26.30 6.20
C LYS A 187 -14.31 -26.90 6.81
N VAL A 188 -14.74 -26.39 7.96
CA VAL A 188 -16.02 -26.78 8.57
C VAL A 188 -17.18 -26.34 7.69
N THR A 189 -17.14 -25.10 7.18
CA THR A 189 -18.18 -24.62 6.26
C THR A 189 -18.25 -25.45 4.98
N ALA A 190 -17.12 -25.93 4.44
CA ALA A 190 -17.13 -26.87 3.31
C ALA A 190 -17.67 -28.27 3.66
N HIS A 191 -17.38 -28.80 4.86
CA HIS A 191 -17.94 -30.07 5.36
C HIS A 191 -19.48 -30.00 5.48
N GLU A 192 -19.99 -28.97 6.17
CA GLU A 192 -21.44 -28.77 6.34
C GLU A 192 -22.14 -28.47 5.00
N MET A 193 -21.47 -27.77 4.08
CA MET A 193 -21.96 -27.57 2.71
C MET A 193 -22.03 -28.88 1.92
N GLY A 194 -21.10 -29.82 2.15
CA GLY A 194 -21.19 -31.19 1.63
C GLY A 194 -22.48 -31.90 2.10
N HIS A 195 -22.79 -31.82 3.39
CA HIS A 195 -24.06 -32.33 3.92
C HIS A 195 -25.30 -31.62 3.35
N ALA A 196 -25.22 -30.31 3.09
CA ALA A 196 -26.32 -29.56 2.48
C ALA A 196 -26.58 -29.99 1.02
N LEU A 197 -25.56 -30.56 0.38
CA LEU A 197 -25.61 -31.18 -0.96
C LEU A 197 -25.70 -32.72 -0.88
N SER A 198 -26.36 -33.22 0.18
CA SER A 198 -26.72 -34.63 0.44
C SER A 198 -25.57 -35.60 0.77
N LEU A 199 -24.32 -35.17 0.90
CA LEU A 199 -23.23 -36.07 1.29
C LEU A 199 -23.37 -36.56 2.74
N ASN A 200 -23.03 -37.82 2.99
CA ASN A 200 -22.93 -38.40 4.32
C ASN A 200 -21.50 -38.31 4.87
N HIS A 201 -21.31 -38.55 6.17
CA HIS A 201 -19.95 -38.81 6.70
C HIS A 201 -19.39 -40.10 6.11
N THR A 202 -18.08 -40.17 5.89
CA THR A 202 -17.40 -41.38 5.38
C THR A 202 -17.56 -42.62 6.26
N SER A 203 -17.94 -42.44 7.53
CA SER A 203 -18.24 -43.50 8.50
C SER A 203 -19.74 -43.74 8.73
N PHE A 204 -20.62 -43.07 7.98
CA PHE A 204 -22.07 -43.23 8.06
C PHE A 204 -22.47 -44.66 7.68
N GLY A 205 -23.55 -45.18 8.28
CA GLY A 205 -24.10 -46.51 7.96
C GLY A 205 -23.23 -47.72 8.33
N GLN A 206 -21.96 -47.51 8.70
CA GLN A 206 -21.01 -48.56 9.07
C GLN A 206 -21.25 -49.01 10.52
N ASN A 207 -21.64 -50.27 10.68
CA ASN A 207 -21.86 -50.88 11.98
C ASN A 207 -20.53 -51.38 12.56
N TYR A 208 -20.18 -50.79 13.70
CA TYR A 208 -19.14 -51.16 14.67
C TYR A 208 -18.80 -52.67 14.75
N LEU A 209 -19.79 -53.58 14.80
CA LEU A 209 -19.57 -55.04 14.90
C LEU A 209 -19.81 -55.84 13.61
N ASP A 210 -20.36 -55.24 12.56
CA ASP A 210 -20.82 -55.97 11.36
C ASP A 210 -20.07 -55.52 10.11
N PRO A 211 -18.99 -56.23 9.71
CA PRO A 211 -18.22 -55.87 8.52
C PRO A 211 -19.00 -56.01 7.21
N THR A 212 -20.20 -56.62 7.19
CA THR A 212 -21.02 -56.65 5.97
C THR A 212 -21.62 -55.29 5.62
N THR A 213 -21.55 -54.32 6.53
CA THR A 213 -22.00 -52.92 6.37
C THR A 213 -20.92 -51.96 5.90
N TRP A 214 -19.66 -52.39 5.86
CA TRP A 214 -18.52 -51.54 5.47
C TRP A 214 -18.38 -51.50 3.95
N GLU A 215 -18.10 -50.32 3.39
CA GLU A 215 -17.90 -50.09 1.96
C GLU A 215 -16.40 -50.16 1.61
N CYS A 216 -16.09 -50.56 0.38
CA CYS A 216 -14.73 -50.64 -0.16
C CYS A 216 -14.69 -49.93 -1.51
N ILE A 217 -13.52 -49.41 -1.90
CA ILE A 217 -13.31 -48.85 -3.24
C ILE A 217 -13.61 -49.91 -4.32
N GLY A 218 -14.48 -49.57 -5.27
CA GLY A 218 -15.00 -50.46 -6.31
C GLY A 218 -16.13 -51.40 -5.85
N GLY A 219 -16.67 -51.17 -4.66
CA GLY A 219 -17.72 -51.98 -4.03
C GLY A 219 -19.15 -51.58 -4.39
N ASP A 220 -20.07 -51.97 -3.51
CA ASP A 220 -21.52 -51.77 -3.64
C ASP A 220 -21.96 -50.45 -3.01
N ALA A 221 -22.21 -49.44 -3.85
CA ALA A 221 -22.64 -48.07 -3.51
C ALA A 221 -24.07 -47.97 -2.91
N THR A 222 -24.50 -48.99 -2.18
CA THR A 222 -25.77 -49.02 -1.41
C THR A 222 -25.54 -49.18 0.09
N LYS A 223 -24.27 -49.20 0.52
CA LYS A 223 -23.82 -49.36 1.91
C LYS A 223 -23.08 -48.11 2.38
N ALA A 224 -22.71 -48.06 3.66
CA ALA A 224 -21.95 -46.97 4.27
C ALA A 224 -22.36 -45.55 3.83
N ASP A 225 -21.41 -44.74 3.33
CA ASP A 225 -21.65 -43.38 2.81
C ASP A 225 -22.12 -43.35 1.34
N MET A 226 -22.20 -44.53 0.72
CA MET A 226 -22.79 -44.83 -0.60
C MET A 226 -21.96 -44.29 -1.76
N MET A 227 -20.65 -44.32 -1.59
CA MET A 227 -19.65 -43.80 -2.52
C MET A 227 -18.66 -44.89 -2.90
N ALA A 228 -18.80 -45.45 -4.10
CA ALA A 228 -17.92 -46.53 -4.59
C ALA A 228 -16.42 -46.18 -4.70
N ASP A 229 -16.02 -44.93 -4.45
CA ASP A 229 -14.62 -44.47 -4.44
C ASP A 229 -14.12 -43.96 -3.08
N THR A 230 -14.94 -44.03 -2.02
CA THR A 230 -14.48 -43.96 -0.64
C THR A 230 -14.07 -45.35 -0.14
N GLU A 231 -13.14 -45.38 0.81
CA GLU A 231 -12.70 -46.61 1.46
C GLU A 231 -13.27 -46.67 2.88
N ALA A 232 -13.39 -47.88 3.42
CA ALA A 232 -13.85 -48.13 4.80
C ALA A 232 -13.24 -47.15 5.82
N ASP A 233 -14.11 -46.48 6.57
CA ASP A 233 -13.71 -45.47 7.57
C ASP A 233 -13.72 -46.09 8.97
N PRO A 234 -12.56 -46.36 9.59
CA PRO A 234 -12.50 -47.04 10.88
C PRO A 234 -13.07 -46.21 12.04
N GLY A 235 -13.49 -44.96 11.83
CA GLY A 235 -13.95 -44.05 12.88
C GLY A 235 -15.09 -44.60 13.74
N ASN A 236 -15.94 -45.45 13.17
CA ASN A 236 -17.07 -46.11 13.85
C ASN A 236 -16.88 -47.63 14.04
N MET A 237 -15.72 -48.22 13.71
CA MET A 237 -15.50 -49.68 13.65
C MET A 237 -14.90 -50.29 14.93
N ASP A 238 -14.95 -51.63 15.03
CA ASP A 238 -14.13 -52.45 15.96
C ASP A 238 -13.29 -53.48 15.21
N LEU A 239 -12.17 -53.04 14.66
CA LEU A 239 -11.18 -53.89 13.99
C LEU A 239 -10.42 -54.75 15.02
N ASP A 240 -10.12 -54.23 16.21
CA ASP A 240 -9.37 -54.97 17.24
C ASP A 240 -10.23 -55.81 18.20
N ARG A 241 -11.54 -55.56 18.24
CA ARG A 241 -12.58 -56.22 19.04
C ARG A 241 -12.45 -56.01 20.54
N ASP A 242 -11.95 -54.84 20.97
CA ASP A 242 -11.78 -54.50 22.38
C ASP A 242 -13.07 -54.06 23.10
N GLY A 243 -14.17 -53.83 22.37
CA GLY A 243 -15.43 -53.37 22.93
C GLY A 243 -15.66 -51.85 22.82
N MET A 244 -14.76 -51.11 22.18
CA MET A 244 -14.82 -49.67 21.98
C MET A 244 -14.61 -49.32 20.51
N ASN A 245 -15.20 -48.21 20.04
CA ASN A 245 -14.97 -47.78 18.67
C ASN A 245 -13.54 -47.28 18.47
N ASP A 246 -12.93 -47.71 17.37
CA ASP A 246 -11.52 -47.44 17.10
C ASP A 246 -11.22 -45.96 16.85
N LYS A 247 -12.20 -45.17 16.38
CA LYS A 247 -12.08 -43.72 16.17
C LYS A 247 -10.72 -43.35 15.54
N ASP A 248 -9.91 -42.62 16.29
CA ASP A 248 -8.59 -42.10 15.97
C ASP A 248 -7.47 -43.15 15.99
N LYS A 249 -7.65 -44.34 16.58
CA LYS A 249 -6.60 -45.38 16.77
C LYS A 249 -5.83 -45.67 15.47
N PHE A 250 -6.51 -45.57 14.32
CA PHE A 250 -5.95 -45.87 13.01
C PHE A 250 -5.61 -44.65 12.13
N TYR A 251 -5.76 -43.44 12.67
CA TYR A 251 -5.37 -42.18 12.03
C TYR A 251 -4.02 -41.73 12.57
N ASN A 252 -3.06 -41.47 11.70
CA ASN A 252 -1.82 -40.79 12.08
C ASN A 252 -2.04 -39.27 12.04
N GLY A 253 -1.68 -38.56 13.11
CA GLY A 253 -1.71 -37.09 13.17
C GLY A 253 -0.83 -36.37 12.13
N SER A 254 -0.06 -37.12 11.34
CA SER A 254 0.68 -36.64 10.16
C SER A 254 -0.06 -36.87 8.82
N CYS A 255 -1.38 -37.01 8.83
CA CYS A 255 -2.21 -37.23 7.63
C CYS A 255 -1.82 -38.52 6.86
N GLY A 256 -1.98 -39.66 7.53
CA GLY A 256 -1.71 -40.99 6.98
C GLY A 256 -2.41 -42.10 7.75
N SER A 257 -2.47 -43.32 7.19
CA SER A 257 -2.91 -44.51 7.93
C SER A 257 -1.91 -44.86 9.04
N HIS A 258 -2.40 -45.20 10.24
CA HIS A 258 -1.53 -45.77 11.28
C HIS A 258 -1.14 -47.20 10.89
N PRO A 259 0.15 -47.61 10.95
CA PRO A 259 0.60 -48.90 10.44
C PRO A 259 -0.10 -50.14 11.03
N ALA A 260 -0.71 -50.01 12.22
CA ALA A 260 -1.46 -51.10 12.84
C ALA A 260 -2.72 -51.50 12.05
N ILE A 261 -3.31 -50.60 11.24
CA ILE A 261 -4.53 -50.89 10.48
C ILE A 261 -4.29 -52.02 9.46
N PHE A 262 -3.08 -52.08 8.87
CA PHE A 262 -2.70 -53.08 7.87
C PHE A 262 -2.59 -54.51 8.43
N ASN A 263 -2.73 -54.71 9.75
CA ASN A 263 -2.88 -56.04 10.32
C ASN A 263 -4.27 -56.63 10.06
N TYR A 264 -5.28 -55.77 9.92
CA TYR A 264 -6.67 -56.11 9.70
C TYR A 264 -7.00 -56.10 8.20
N ALA A 265 -7.98 -56.90 7.80
CA ALA A 265 -8.49 -56.89 6.44
C ALA A 265 -9.78 -56.05 6.39
N ASP A 266 -10.02 -55.34 5.29
CA ASP A 266 -11.31 -54.70 5.04
C ASP A 266 -12.40 -55.76 4.76
N ALA A 267 -13.64 -55.31 4.58
CA ALA A 267 -14.76 -56.20 4.22
C ALA A 267 -14.56 -56.92 2.86
N CYS A 268 -13.57 -56.49 2.07
CA CYS A 268 -13.20 -57.03 0.77
C CYS A 268 -11.92 -57.90 0.81
N GLY A 269 -11.33 -58.12 1.99
CA GLY A 269 -10.14 -58.95 2.21
C GLY A 269 -8.79 -58.24 1.99
N SER A 270 -8.78 -56.94 1.69
CA SER A 270 -7.57 -56.13 1.48
C SER A 270 -6.92 -55.72 2.80
N LYS A 271 -5.58 -55.77 2.84
CA LYS A 271 -4.76 -55.23 3.95
C LYS A 271 -4.07 -53.92 3.59
N ALA A 272 -4.51 -53.24 2.53
CA ALA A 272 -3.88 -52.02 2.01
C ALA A 272 -4.70 -50.75 2.31
N TRP A 273 -5.36 -50.72 3.48
CA TRP A 273 -6.33 -49.69 3.87
C TRP A 273 -5.83 -48.24 3.67
N LYS A 274 -6.64 -47.43 2.98
CA LYS A 274 -6.50 -45.97 2.97
C LYS A 274 -7.75 -45.32 3.56
N PRO A 275 -7.86 -45.24 4.90
CA PRO A 275 -8.94 -44.50 5.55
C PRO A 275 -9.06 -43.10 4.93
N PRO A 276 -10.27 -42.57 4.69
CA PRO A 276 -10.47 -41.29 4.01
C PRO A 276 -10.20 -40.10 4.95
N TYR A 277 -9.05 -40.06 5.60
CA TYR A 277 -8.62 -39.03 6.55
C TYR A 277 -8.39 -37.64 5.93
N ASP A 278 -8.21 -37.61 4.60
CA ASP A 278 -8.04 -36.38 3.83
C ASP A 278 -9.33 -35.96 3.10
N ASN A 279 -10.42 -36.70 3.29
CA ASN A 279 -11.73 -36.38 2.75
C ASN A 279 -12.42 -35.31 3.62
N TYR A 280 -13.02 -34.29 2.99
CA TYR A 280 -13.78 -33.27 3.73
C TYR A 280 -14.97 -33.84 4.51
N MET A 281 -15.55 -34.96 4.10
CA MET A 281 -16.67 -35.62 4.79
C MET A 281 -16.24 -36.57 5.91
N ASN A 282 -14.97 -36.57 6.32
CA ASN A 282 -14.56 -37.33 7.50
C ASN A 282 -15.19 -36.74 8.77
N GLY A 283 -15.96 -37.54 9.52
CA GLY A 283 -16.69 -37.09 10.71
C GLY A 283 -15.82 -36.81 11.94
N ASN A 284 -14.51 -37.07 11.88
CA ASN A 284 -13.61 -36.95 13.02
C ASN A 284 -12.86 -35.60 13.05
N GLY A 285 -13.28 -34.72 13.97
CA GLY A 285 -12.71 -33.37 14.12
C GLY A 285 -11.20 -33.32 14.34
N ASN A 286 -10.61 -34.38 14.92
CA ASN A 286 -9.16 -34.45 15.17
C ASN A 286 -8.32 -34.57 13.88
N THR A 287 -8.95 -34.83 12.73
CA THR A 287 -8.28 -34.93 11.42
C THR A 287 -8.42 -33.67 10.55
N ARG A 288 -9.09 -32.61 11.00
CA ARG A 288 -9.42 -31.41 10.17
C ARG A 288 -8.22 -30.76 9.47
N SER A 289 -7.03 -30.79 10.07
CA SER A 289 -5.80 -30.31 9.42
C SER A 289 -5.51 -31.04 8.09
N CYS A 290 -5.89 -32.31 7.99
CA CYS A 290 -5.65 -33.21 6.87
C CYS A 290 -6.71 -33.16 5.76
N TRP A 291 -7.92 -32.66 6.03
CA TRP A 291 -8.97 -32.56 5.00
C TRP A 291 -8.51 -31.69 3.83
N THR A 292 -8.51 -32.24 2.61
CA THR A 292 -7.99 -31.58 1.41
C THR A 292 -8.82 -31.83 0.15
N LYS A 293 -9.67 -32.87 0.09
CA LYS A 293 -10.41 -33.23 -1.13
C LYS A 293 -11.82 -33.78 -0.86
N PHE A 294 -12.68 -33.71 -1.88
CA PHE A 294 -13.83 -34.61 -2.05
C PHE A 294 -13.45 -35.72 -3.03
N SER A 295 -14.14 -36.86 -2.99
CA SER A 295 -13.97 -37.90 -4.01
C SER A 295 -14.74 -37.57 -5.32
N PRO A 296 -14.33 -38.11 -6.48
CA PRO A 296 -15.10 -38.04 -7.72
C PRO A 296 -16.59 -38.43 -7.58
N CYS A 297 -16.92 -39.51 -6.87
CA CYS A 297 -18.32 -39.91 -6.64
C CYS A 297 -19.06 -38.91 -5.75
N GLN A 298 -18.41 -38.37 -4.70
CA GLN A 298 -19.02 -37.31 -3.88
C GLN A 298 -19.31 -36.05 -4.71
N ILE A 299 -18.39 -35.62 -5.56
CA ILE A 299 -18.61 -34.51 -6.50
C ILE A 299 -19.79 -34.84 -7.43
N SER A 300 -19.80 -36.03 -8.02
CA SER A 300 -20.88 -36.50 -8.89
C SER A 300 -22.25 -36.51 -8.20
N ALA A 301 -22.32 -36.92 -6.94
CA ALA A 301 -23.54 -36.93 -6.13
C ALA A 301 -24.06 -35.52 -5.83
N MET A 302 -23.18 -34.59 -5.45
CA MET A 302 -23.57 -33.17 -5.25
C MET A 302 -24.12 -32.54 -6.54
N HIS A 303 -23.50 -32.83 -7.69
CA HIS A 303 -24.04 -32.39 -8.99
C HIS A 303 -25.42 -32.98 -9.25
N ARG A 304 -25.59 -34.29 -9.02
CA ARG A 304 -26.85 -35.00 -9.27
C ARG A 304 -27.99 -34.55 -8.33
N GLU A 305 -27.70 -34.20 -7.08
CA GLU A 305 -28.63 -33.54 -6.16
C GLU A 305 -29.11 -32.20 -6.74
N LEU A 306 -28.17 -31.37 -7.20
CA LEU A 306 -28.44 -30.06 -7.81
C LEU A 306 -29.12 -30.12 -9.19
N ASP A 307 -29.14 -31.27 -9.86
CA ASP A 307 -29.89 -31.47 -11.11
C ASP A 307 -31.31 -32.00 -10.87
N ASN A 308 -31.51 -32.85 -9.86
CA ASN A 308 -32.79 -33.56 -9.67
C ASN A 308 -33.69 -32.99 -8.57
N LEU A 309 -33.10 -32.36 -7.53
CA LEU A 309 -33.80 -32.01 -6.29
C LEU A 309 -33.58 -30.54 -5.87
N LEU A 310 -32.45 -29.94 -6.24
CA LEU A 310 -32.08 -28.57 -5.88
C LEU A 310 -31.83 -27.68 -7.11
N SER A 311 -32.58 -27.88 -8.21
CA SER A 311 -32.49 -27.05 -9.41
C SER A 311 -32.68 -25.56 -9.10
N ASP A 312 -33.60 -25.25 -8.18
CA ASP A 312 -34.00 -23.88 -7.86
C ASP A 312 -32.95 -23.18 -7.00
N PHE A 313 -32.00 -23.92 -6.41
CA PHE A 313 -30.85 -23.39 -5.66
C PHE A 313 -29.68 -23.01 -6.58
N VAL A 314 -29.74 -23.37 -7.87
CA VAL A 314 -28.72 -23.06 -8.87
C VAL A 314 -29.05 -21.75 -9.60
N THR A 315 -28.05 -20.91 -9.77
CA THR A 315 -28.08 -19.69 -10.58
C THR A 315 -27.01 -19.73 -11.68
N ASN A 316 -27.03 -18.79 -12.61
CA ASN A 316 -26.11 -18.77 -13.74
C ASN A 316 -24.68 -18.37 -13.29
N CYS A 317 -23.68 -19.20 -13.58
CA CYS A 317 -22.27 -18.92 -13.23
C CYS A 317 -21.63 -17.68 -13.87
N ASN A 318 -22.37 -16.96 -14.72
CA ASN A 318 -21.96 -15.66 -15.25
C ASN A 318 -22.31 -14.50 -14.30
N THR A 319 -23.01 -14.74 -13.19
CA THR A 319 -23.30 -13.71 -12.18
C THR A 319 -22.06 -13.41 -11.33
N SER A 320 -21.37 -12.32 -11.67
CA SER A 320 -20.35 -11.72 -10.82
C SER A 320 -21.01 -11.00 -9.64
N GLY A 321 -21.49 -11.77 -8.66
CA GLY A 321 -22.46 -11.29 -7.67
C GLY A 321 -23.89 -11.31 -8.22
N GLY A 322 -24.87 -11.43 -7.31
CA GLY A 322 -26.26 -11.78 -7.63
C GLY A 322 -26.97 -10.92 -8.68
N ASN A 323 -27.82 -11.57 -9.47
CA ASN A 323 -28.80 -11.01 -10.42
C ASN A 323 -28.49 -9.62 -11.06
N HIS A 324 -27.25 -9.40 -11.51
CA HIS A 324 -26.82 -8.15 -12.16
C HIS A 324 -26.99 -8.20 -13.69
N THR A 325 -28.24 -8.16 -14.18
CA THR A 325 -28.57 -8.07 -15.62
C THR A 325 -28.21 -6.73 -16.29
N ALA A 326 -27.40 -5.87 -15.65
CA ALA A 326 -27.08 -4.52 -16.12
C ALA A 326 -25.67 -4.01 -15.76
N CYS A 327 -24.67 -4.88 -15.54
CA CYS A 327 -23.25 -4.46 -15.48
C CYS A 327 -22.47 -4.87 -16.74
N SER A 328 -21.44 -4.09 -17.05
CA SER A 328 -20.57 -4.24 -18.23
C SER A 328 -19.34 -5.08 -17.90
N ASP A 329 -19.02 -6.05 -18.76
CA ASP A 329 -17.72 -6.71 -18.77
C ASP A 329 -16.63 -5.75 -19.31
N ASN A 330 -15.43 -6.25 -19.59
CA ASN A 330 -14.32 -5.48 -20.12
C ASN A 330 -14.70 -4.73 -21.41
N ILE A 331 -14.53 -3.41 -21.41
CA ILE A 331 -14.85 -2.55 -22.55
C ILE A 331 -13.54 -2.20 -23.28
N VAL A 332 -13.47 -2.41 -24.60
CA VAL A 332 -12.32 -2.01 -25.42
C VAL A 332 -12.72 -0.84 -26.34
N ILE A 333 -12.03 0.29 -26.19
CA ILE A 333 -12.22 1.51 -26.95
C ILE A 333 -11.06 1.65 -27.93
N SER A 334 -11.31 1.29 -29.19
CA SER A 334 -10.31 1.29 -30.26
C SER A 334 -10.43 2.48 -31.23
N GLN A 335 -11.47 3.29 -31.08
CA GLN A 335 -11.80 4.46 -31.89
C GLN A 335 -12.24 5.63 -30.98
N PRO A 336 -12.23 6.88 -31.45
CA PRO A 336 -12.80 8.01 -30.71
C PRO A 336 -14.26 7.76 -30.32
N THR A 337 -14.51 7.75 -29.02
CA THR A 337 -15.78 7.38 -28.39
C THR A 337 -16.20 8.47 -27.40
N VAL A 338 -17.46 8.89 -27.48
CA VAL A 338 -18.04 9.89 -26.58
C VAL A 338 -19.23 9.26 -25.88
N TRP A 339 -19.26 9.34 -24.55
CA TRP A 339 -20.39 8.95 -23.71
C TRP A 339 -20.98 10.23 -23.10
N THR A 340 -22.29 10.40 -23.26
CA THR A 340 -23.03 11.60 -22.88
C THR A 340 -24.28 11.22 -22.11
N ASP A 341 -24.55 11.91 -21.00
CA ASP A 341 -25.76 11.78 -20.17
C ASP A 341 -26.09 10.32 -19.76
N MET A 342 -25.07 9.49 -19.50
CA MET A 342 -25.25 8.06 -19.23
C MET A 342 -24.45 7.53 -18.03
N THR A 343 -24.92 6.44 -17.43
CA THR A 343 -24.21 5.71 -16.36
C THR A 343 -23.77 4.35 -16.88
N ILE A 344 -22.47 4.07 -16.76
CA ILE A 344 -21.84 2.79 -17.07
C ILE A 344 -21.56 2.08 -15.74
N TYR A 345 -22.31 1.03 -15.47
CA TYR A 345 -22.02 0.11 -14.37
C TYR A 345 -20.99 -0.92 -14.85
N MET A 346 -19.82 -0.95 -14.23
CA MET A 346 -18.78 -1.95 -14.48
C MET A 346 -18.97 -3.14 -13.53
N CYS A 347 -18.80 -4.36 -14.04
CA CYS A 347 -18.77 -5.55 -13.20
C CYS A 347 -17.45 -5.63 -12.39
N PRO A 348 -17.41 -6.42 -11.29
CA PRO A 348 -16.28 -6.42 -10.36
C PRO A 348 -15.00 -6.96 -11.00
N GLY A 349 -13.87 -6.31 -10.73
CA GLY A 349 -12.57 -6.63 -11.35
C GLY A 349 -12.49 -6.45 -12.88
N LYS A 350 -13.52 -5.90 -13.53
CA LYS A 350 -13.50 -5.60 -14.98
C LYS A 350 -12.96 -4.19 -15.25
N ARG A 351 -12.43 -3.98 -16.44
CA ARG A 351 -11.72 -2.74 -16.83
C ARG A 351 -12.16 -2.17 -18.16
N ILE A 352 -11.84 -0.90 -18.37
CA ILE A 352 -11.96 -0.23 -19.67
C ILE A 352 -10.56 -0.11 -20.24
N THR A 353 -10.33 -0.57 -21.47
CA THR A 353 -9.04 -0.48 -22.17
C THR A 353 -9.19 0.44 -23.38
N ILE A 354 -8.36 1.47 -23.46
CA ILE A 354 -8.31 2.43 -24.57
C ILE A 354 -7.03 2.16 -25.35
N THR A 355 -7.17 1.71 -26.60
CA THR A 355 -6.01 1.38 -27.46
C THR A 355 -5.27 2.66 -27.90
N PRO A 356 -4.07 2.57 -28.52
CA PRO A 356 -3.35 3.75 -28.99
C PRO A 356 -4.10 4.60 -30.05
N SER A 357 -5.12 4.03 -30.71
CA SER A 357 -6.01 4.74 -31.65
C SER A 357 -7.35 5.18 -31.04
N GLY A 358 -7.66 4.72 -29.82
CA GLY A 358 -8.89 5.04 -29.11
C GLY A 358 -8.82 6.36 -28.36
N SER A 359 -9.99 6.95 -28.12
CA SER A 359 -10.15 7.98 -27.09
C SER A 359 -11.51 7.88 -26.44
N LEU A 360 -11.57 8.16 -25.14
CA LEU A 360 -12.81 8.20 -24.37
C LEU A 360 -13.06 9.64 -23.90
N THR A 361 -14.22 10.19 -24.24
CA THR A 361 -14.72 11.45 -23.69
C THR A 361 -16.01 11.20 -22.93
N LEU A 362 -16.04 11.55 -21.64
CA LEU A 362 -17.22 11.54 -20.79
C LEU A 362 -17.78 12.96 -20.68
N VAL A 363 -19.09 13.10 -20.86
CA VAL A 363 -19.84 14.36 -20.72
C VAL A 363 -21.09 14.08 -19.88
N HIS A 364 -21.25 14.74 -18.73
CA HIS A 364 -22.30 14.45 -17.73
C HIS A 364 -22.52 12.94 -17.46
N SER A 365 -21.47 12.13 -17.55
CA SER A 365 -21.56 10.67 -17.53
C SER A 365 -20.84 10.07 -16.33
N THR A 366 -21.38 8.98 -15.79
CA THR A 366 -20.84 8.29 -14.61
C THR A 366 -20.29 6.92 -14.98
N ILE A 367 -19.08 6.58 -14.53
CA ILE A 367 -18.57 5.21 -14.52
C ILE A 367 -18.43 4.79 -13.06
N THR A 368 -19.14 3.73 -12.69
CA THR A 368 -19.29 3.27 -11.31
C THR A 368 -19.41 1.75 -11.27
N LYS A 369 -19.33 1.13 -10.10
CA LYS A 369 -19.70 -0.30 -9.94
C LYS A 369 -21.22 -0.43 -9.91
N ASN A 370 -21.77 -1.60 -10.25
CA ASN A 370 -23.18 -1.82 -9.93
C ASN A 370 -23.38 -1.77 -8.41
N THR A 371 -24.27 -0.90 -7.96
CA THR A 371 -24.57 -0.70 -6.54
C THR A 371 -26.03 -1.03 -6.30
N ASN A 372 -26.27 -2.12 -5.57
CA ASN A 372 -27.51 -2.20 -4.82
C ASN A 372 -27.44 -1.16 -3.69
N SER A 373 -28.21 -0.09 -3.85
CA SER A 373 -29.19 0.35 -2.84
C SER A 373 -28.81 0.07 -1.38
N ASN A 374 -29.05 -1.19 -1.00
CA ASN A 374 -29.05 -1.65 0.38
C ASN A 374 -27.71 -2.23 0.87
N CYS A 375 -26.80 -2.65 -0.02
CA CYS A 375 -25.54 -3.33 0.34
C CYS A 375 -24.38 -3.06 -0.65
N PRO A 376 -23.87 -1.81 -0.74
CA PRO A 376 -22.88 -1.38 -1.75
C PRO A 376 -21.46 -1.98 -1.57
N ASN A 377 -21.19 -2.68 -0.47
CA ASN A 377 -19.85 -3.23 -0.17
C ASN A 377 -19.63 -4.65 -0.72
N LEU A 378 -20.71 -5.43 -0.91
CA LEU A 378 -20.62 -6.82 -1.34
C LEU A 378 -20.39 -6.99 -2.85
N SER A 379 -20.83 -6.03 -3.67
CA SER A 379 -20.60 -6.09 -5.13
C SER A 379 -19.12 -5.94 -5.51
N GLY A 380 -18.27 -5.38 -4.64
CA GLY A 380 -16.84 -5.20 -4.94
C GLY A 380 -16.56 -4.11 -5.98
N ASN A 381 -15.29 -3.71 -6.10
CA ASN A 381 -14.88 -2.62 -6.99
C ASN A 381 -14.49 -3.15 -8.38
N TRP A 382 -14.68 -2.32 -9.40
CA TRP A 382 -14.14 -2.58 -10.75
C TRP A 382 -12.65 -2.18 -10.80
N ASP A 383 -11.93 -2.58 -11.84
CA ASP A 383 -10.47 -2.43 -11.89
C ASP A 383 -10.05 -0.98 -12.16
N GLY A 384 -10.24 -0.49 -13.39
CA GLY A 384 -9.90 0.89 -13.78
C GLY A 384 -9.97 1.14 -15.28
N ILE A 385 -9.53 2.33 -15.71
CA ILE A 385 -9.40 2.74 -17.11
C ILE A 385 -7.92 2.67 -17.50
N TYR A 386 -7.57 1.79 -18.42
CA TYR A 386 -6.22 1.56 -18.90
C TYR A 386 -6.02 2.18 -20.27
N ILE A 387 -5.10 3.13 -20.39
CA ILE A 387 -4.63 3.69 -21.65
C ILE A 387 -3.43 2.84 -22.11
N GLU A 388 -3.60 2.10 -23.20
CA GLU A 388 -2.49 1.42 -23.86
C GLU A 388 -1.62 2.46 -24.57
N GLY A 389 -0.34 2.48 -24.23
CA GLY A 389 0.62 3.33 -24.91
C GLY A 389 1.15 2.71 -26.19
N SER A 390 1.54 3.55 -27.14
CA SER A 390 2.54 3.13 -28.14
C SER A 390 3.93 3.09 -27.50
N ASN A 391 4.82 2.27 -28.06
CA ASN A 391 6.23 2.28 -27.67
C ASN A 391 6.77 3.70 -27.70
N TYR A 392 7.38 4.14 -26.61
CA TYR A 392 8.13 5.39 -26.61
C TYR A 392 9.24 5.29 -27.66
N GLY A 393 9.17 6.13 -28.70
CA GLY A 393 10.35 6.51 -29.45
C GLY A 393 11.43 7.05 -28.49
N GLY A 394 12.70 6.89 -28.84
CA GLY A 394 13.83 7.20 -27.96
C GLY A 394 13.80 8.61 -27.37
N PRO A 395 14.51 8.84 -26.25
CA PRO A 395 14.45 10.09 -25.48
C PRO A 395 14.65 11.32 -26.37
N VAL A 396 13.73 12.27 -26.24
CA VAL A 396 13.60 13.41 -27.13
C VAL A 396 14.60 14.49 -26.73
N THR A 397 15.66 14.64 -27.51
CA THR A 397 16.62 15.74 -27.34
C THR A 397 16.02 17.09 -27.73
N VAL A 398 16.57 18.16 -27.15
CA VAL A 398 16.15 19.56 -27.39
C VAL A 398 16.03 19.85 -28.88
N GLY A 399 14.87 20.33 -29.31
CA GLY A 399 14.60 20.74 -30.69
C GLY A 399 14.01 19.66 -31.61
N ASN A 400 13.65 18.47 -31.10
CA ASN A 400 12.96 17.44 -31.88
C ASN A 400 11.52 17.25 -31.36
N THR A 401 10.51 17.21 -32.24
CA THR A 401 9.10 17.03 -31.85
C THR A 401 8.65 15.59 -32.09
N SER A 402 8.63 14.79 -31.03
CA SER A 402 8.06 13.44 -31.09
C SER A 402 6.54 13.48 -31.13
N THR A 403 5.95 13.07 -32.25
CA THR A 403 4.51 12.81 -32.40
C THR A 403 4.18 11.34 -32.12
N ASN A 404 4.60 10.82 -30.96
CA ASN A 404 4.17 9.48 -30.51
C ASN A 404 2.68 9.54 -30.11
N GLY A 405 1.82 8.88 -30.86
CA GLY A 405 0.39 8.79 -30.54
C GLY A 405 0.10 7.75 -29.47
N GLY A 406 -0.87 8.02 -28.60
CA GLY A 406 -1.40 7.06 -27.62
C GLY A 406 -2.87 7.34 -27.34
N GLY A 407 -3.52 6.49 -26.55
CA GLY A 407 -4.91 6.72 -26.18
C GLY A 407 -5.10 8.01 -25.36
N LYS A 408 -6.35 8.50 -25.29
CA LYS A 408 -6.71 9.74 -24.58
C LYS A 408 -7.95 9.55 -23.72
N VAL A 409 -7.96 10.14 -22.53
CA VAL A 409 -9.15 10.23 -21.65
C VAL A 409 -9.50 11.69 -21.40
N GLN A 410 -10.78 12.00 -21.54
CA GLN A 410 -11.38 13.28 -21.16
C GLN A 410 -12.61 13.02 -20.28
N VAL A 411 -12.64 13.62 -19.09
CA VAL A 411 -13.73 13.52 -18.12
C VAL A 411 -14.23 14.95 -17.91
N LEU A 412 -15.33 15.30 -18.57
CA LEU A 412 -15.78 16.68 -18.75
C LEU A 412 -17.17 16.88 -18.16
N GLN A 413 -17.47 18.12 -17.76
CA GLN A 413 -18.82 18.60 -17.47
C GLN A 413 -19.57 17.70 -16.48
N GLY A 414 -19.22 17.76 -15.20
CA GLY A 414 -19.91 17.04 -14.13
C GLY A 414 -19.81 15.51 -14.17
N SER A 415 -18.98 14.95 -15.06
CA SER A 415 -18.79 13.50 -15.16
C SER A 415 -18.13 12.92 -13.90
N VAL A 416 -18.39 11.64 -13.61
CA VAL A 416 -17.93 10.96 -12.38
C VAL A 416 -17.24 9.65 -12.72
N ILE A 417 -16.10 9.38 -12.08
CA ILE A 417 -15.45 8.06 -12.05
C ILE A 417 -15.28 7.63 -10.59
N GLU A 418 -15.89 6.51 -10.21
CA GLU A 418 -15.92 6.07 -8.82
C GLU A 418 -15.89 4.56 -8.61
N HIS A 419 -15.51 4.15 -7.39
CA HIS A 419 -15.46 2.76 -6.94
C HIS A 419 -14.57 1.83 -7.79
N SER A 420 -13.48 2.35 -8.34
CA SER A 420 -12.43 1.56 -9.01
C SER A 420 -11.23 1.28 -8.09
N ILE A 421 -10.50 0.20 -8.36
CA ILE A 421 -9.27 -0.14 -7.64
C ILE A 421 -8.11 0.78 -8.05
N ASN A 422 -8.02 1.11 -9.34
CA ASN A 422 -6.86 1.74 -9.96
C ASN A 422 -7.13 3.10 -10.62
N GLY A 423 -8.38 3.56 -10.74
CA GLY A 423 -8.67 4.86 -11.37
C GLY A 423 -8.28 4.90 -12.85
N ILE A 424 -7.55 5.94 -13.27
CA ILE A 424 -7.00 6.04 -14.64
C ILE A 424 -5.52 5.63 -14.62
N GLN A 425 -5.17 4.67 -15.47
CA GLN A 425 -3.85 4.06 -15.57
C GLN A 425 -3.29 4.25 -16.99
N ALA A 426 -2.21 5.01 -17.13
CA ALA A 426 -1.48 5.19 -18.39
C ALA A 426 -0.01 4.79 -18.20
N PRO A 427 0.31 3.48 -18.19
CA PRO A 427 1.67 2.96 -17.99
C PRO A 427 2.59 3.12 -19.21
N GLY A 428 2.10 3.68 -20.32
CA GLY A 428 2.86 4.01 -21.52
C GLY A 428 2.43 5.36 -22.11
N SER A 429 2.94 5.69 -23.31
CA SER A 429 2.66 6.98 -23.95
C SER A 429 1.16 7.27 -24.11
N HIS A 430 0.72 8.49 -23.80
CA HIS A 430 -0.69 8.86 -23.90
C HIS A 430 -0.86 10.24 -24.54
N ASN A 431 -2.01 10.50 -25.16
CA ASN A 431 -2.36 11.80 -25.74
C ASN A 431 -3.08 12.74 -24.75
N GLY A 432 -2.92 12.46 -23.45
CA GLY A 432 -3.37 13.29 -22.34
C GLY A 432 -4.52 12.69 -21.51
N ILE A 433 -4.58 13.12 -20.25
CA ILE A 433 -5.67 12.83 -19.31
C ILE A 433 -6.21 14.18 -18.84
N ILE A 434 -7.47 14.48 -19.14
CA ILE A 434 -8.10 15.77 -18.82
C ILE A 434 -9.33 15.54 -17.95
N ILE A 435 -9.31 16.06 -16.73
CA ILE A 435 -10.44 16.13 -15.81
C ILE A 435 -10.86 17.60 -15.70
N ASP A 436 -12.07 17.92 -16.16
CA ASP A 436 -12.56 19.29 -16.32
C ASP A 436 -13.98 19.40 -15.73
N ALA A 437 -14.12 20.25 -14.70
CA ALA A 437 -15.36 20.41 -13.92
C ALA A 437 -16.00 19.07 -13.49
N SER A 438 -15.19 18.08 -13.13
CA SER A 438 -15.60 16.67 -12.98
C SER A 438 -15.01 16.00 -11.74
N THR A 439 -15.53 14.82 -11.38
CA THR A 439 -15.20 14.12 -10.13
C THR A 439 -14.53 12.77 -10.37
N ILE A 440 -13.44 12.51 -9.65
CA ILE A 440 -12.87 11.18 -9.45
C ILE A 440 -12.92 10.91 -7.94
N ARG A 441 -13.74 9.97 -7.46
CA ARG A 441 -13.93 9.74 -6.02
C ARG A 441 -13.95 8.26 -5.64
N GLU A 442 -13.58 7.96 -4.40
CA GLU A 442 -13.72 6.60 -3.84
C GLU A 442 -12.97 5.52 -4.64
N ASN A 443 -11.87 5.92 -5.27
CA ASN A 443 -10.98 5.02 -6.02
C ASN A 443 -9.72 4.70 -5.18
N GLY A 444 -9.08 3.55 -5.41
CA GLY A 444 -7.84 3.19 -4.70
C GLY A 444 -6.68 4.15 -5.02
N MET A 445 -6.52 4.47 -6.30
CA MET A 445 -5.69 5.56 -6.84
C MET A 445 -6.56 6.39 -7.81
N ALA A 446 -6.27 7.68 -7.97
CA ALA A 446 -6.97 8.51 -8.96
C ALA A 446 -6.32 8.41 -10.35
N ILE A 447 -5.01 8.66 -10.43
CA ILE A 447 -4.26 8.71 -11.70
C ILE A 447 -2.85 8.13 -11.51
N TYR A 448 -2.49 7.16 -12.36
CA TYR A 448 -1.11 6.84 -12.72
C TYR A 448 -0.87 7.21 -14.18
N ALA A 449 0.22 7.93 -14.47
CA ALA A 449 0.61 8.22 -15.84
C ALA A 449 2.13 8.24 -16.03
N THR A 450 2.57 7.80 -17.20
CA THR A 450 3.97 7.84 -17.62
C THR A 450 4.13 8.57 -18.96
N GLY A 451 5.17 9.38 -19.09
CA GLY A 451 5.48 10.15 -20.30
C GLY A 451 6.85 9.81 -20.89
N THR A 452 7.17 10.38 -22.05
CA THR A 452 8.47 10.23 -22.73
C THR A 452 9.65 10.80 -21.94
N GLY A 453 9.41 11.56 -20.86
CA GLY A 453 10.45 12.33 -20.19
C GLY A 453 11.08 13.31 -21.19
N GLY A 454 10.29 14.25 -21.73
CA GLY A 454 10.83 15.29 -22.62
C GLY A 454 9.91 15.87 -23.70
N GLY A 455 8.69 15.36 -23.91
CA GLY A 455 7.74 15.98 -24.84
C GLY A 455 6.91 17.09 -24.19
N MET A 456 6.93 18.32 -24.73
CA MET A 456 5.97 19.37 -24.31
C MET A 456 4.54 19.12 -24.83
N THR A 457 4.37 18.22 -25.80
CA THR A 457 3.13 18.05 -26.60
C THR A 457 2.45 16.69 -26.48
N SER A 458 3.06 15.70 -25.82
CA SER A 458 2.47 14.37 -25.58
C SER A 458 2.44 14.04 -24.09
N GLY A 459 1.28 13.54 -23.61
CA GLY A 459 1.16 12.96 -22.26
C GLY A 459 1.04 13.93 -21.08
N SER A 460 0.30 15.05 -21.18
CA SER A 460 0.01 15.88 -19.99
C SER A 460 -1.23 15.41 -19.22
N VAL A 461 -1.21 15.62 -17.90
CA VAL A 461 -2.36 15.42 -17.01
C VAL A 461 -2.88 16.79 -16.57
N ARG A 462 -4.19 17.03 -16.72
CA ARG A 462 -4.85 18.30 -16.37
C ARG A 462 -6.07 18.03 -15.49
N VAL A 463 -6.16 18.73 -14.36
CA VAL A 463 -7.28 18.68 -13.41
C VAL A 463 -7.74 20.11 -13.15
N VAL A 464 -8.84 20.53 -13.78
CA VAL A 464 -9.19 21.96 -13.92
C VAL A 464 -10.65 22.27 -13.58
N ASN A 465 -10.94 23.57 -13.42
CA ASN A 465 -12.30 24.14 -13.38
C ASN A 465 -13.23 23.56 -12.31
N GLY A 466 -12.76 23.44 -11.05
CA GLY A 466 -13.57 22.93 -9.94
C GLY A 466 -13.59 21.41 -9.83
N SER A 467 -12.67 20.71 -10.51
CA SER A 467 -12.60 19.25 -10.43
C SER A 467 -12.23 18.75 -9.03
N PHE A 468 -12.75 17.59 -8.64
CA PHE A 468 -12.58 17.00 -7.32
C PHE A 468 -12.01 15.58 -7.40
N LEU A 469 -10.86 15.36 -6.75
CA LEU A 469 -10.18 14.06 -6.67
C LEU A 469 -10.15 13.58 -5.21
N SER A 470 -10.66 12.37 -4.95
CA SER A 470 -10.55 11.71 -3.64
C SER A 470 -10.44 10.19 -3.76
N ASN A 471 -9.87 9.57 -2.73
CA ASN A 471 -9.69 8.13 -2.63
C ASN A 471 -10.79 7.47 -1.80
N THR A 472 -10.84 6.14 -1.85
CA THR A 472 -11.64 5.31 -0.93
C THR A 472 -11.05 5.36 0.49
N SER A 473 -11.89 5.20 1.52
CA SER A 473 -11.43 5.06 2.91
C SER A 473 -10.80 3.69 3.20
N ILE A 474 -11.10 2.67 2.38
CA ILE A 474 -10.63 1.28 2.52
C ILE A 474 -10.01 0.83 1.18
N GLY A 475 -8.77 0.31 1.22
CA GLY A 475 -8.06 -0.16 0.02
C GLY A 475 -7.39 0.95 -0.80
N ALA A 476 -7.17 2.14 -0.22
CA ALA A 476 -6.42 3.20 -0.85
C ALA A 476 -4.94 2.84 -1.05
N GLN A 477 -4.36 3.27 -2.18
CA GLN A 477 -2.95 3.09 -2.49
C GLN A 477 -2.08 4.16 -1.80
N SER A 478 -0.76 3.95 -1.75
CA SER A 478 0.21 4.87 -1.13
C SER A 478 0.26 6.27 -1.76
N VAL A 479 -0.30 6.44 -2.97
CA VAL A 479 -0.27 7.69 -3.74
C VAL A 479 -1.61 7.91 -4.46
N MET A 480 -2.14 9.13 -4.43
CA MET A 480 -3.36 9.52 -5.17
C MET A 480 -3.09 9.79 -6.65
N VAL A 481 -2.07 10.60 -6.95
CA VAL A 481 -1.62 10.94 -8.32
C VAL A 481 -0.13 10.64 -8.47
N ARG A 482 0.24 9.62 -9.26
CA ARG A 482 1.64 9.21 -9.54
C ARG A 482 2.00 9.49 -10.99
N LEU A 483 3.11 10.21 -11.21
CA LEU A 483 3.55 10.69 -12.51
C LEU A 483 5.05 10.44 -12.73
N ILE A 484 5.41 9.86 -13.88
CA ILE A 484 6.80 9.54 -14.24
C ILE A 484 7.07 10.02 -15.67
N GLY A 485 7.89 11.05 -15.85
CA GLY A 485 8.22 11.57 -17.19
C GLY A 485 7.11 12.40 -17.85
N CYS A 486 6.06 12.76 -17.12
CA CYS A 486 4.89 13.50 -17.59
C CYS A 486 4.54 14.69 -16.67
N SER A 487 3.87 15.71 -17.24
CA SER A 487 3.58 16.98 -16.55
C SER A 487 2.14 17.08 -16.05
N LEU A 488 1.96 17.77 -14.92
CA LEU A 488 0.68 17.99 -14.24
C LEU A 488 0.30 19.47 -14.21
N THR A 489 -0.96 19.77 -14.50
CA THR A 489 -1.58 21.05 -14.17
C THR A 489 -2.83 20.82 -13.33
N ILE A 490 -2.86 21.38 -12.12
CA ILE A 490 -4.06 21.47 -11.28
C ILE A 490 -4.45 22.94 -11.19
N GLU A 491 -5.69 23.27 -11.56
CA GLU A 491 -6.16 24.66 -11.54
C GLU A 491 -7.59 24.75 -11.00
N GLY A 492 -7.82 25.63 -10.02
CA GLY A 492 -9.12 25.83 -9.40
C GLY A 492 -9.77 24.54 -8.91
N SER A 493 -9.01 23.56 -8.43
CA SER A 493 -9.48 22.19 -8.17
C SER A 493 -9.07 21.68 -6.78
N THR A 494 -9.66 20.57 -6.32
CA THR A 494 -9.40 20.02 -4.97
C THR A 494 -8.98 18.56 -5.01
N LEU A 495 -7.91 18.23 -4.30
CA LEU A 495 -7.47 16.87 -3.96
C LEU A 495 -7.64 16.65 -2.46
N GLU A 496 -8.29 15.55 -2.07
CA GLU A 496 -8.63 15.23 -0.69
C GLU A 496 -8.35 13.76 -0.38
N ASN A 497 -7.59 13.51 0.70
CA ASN A 497 -7.47 12.18 1.28
C ASN A 497 -8.66 11.90 2.22
N LYS A 498 -9.39 10.82 1.96
CA LYS A 498 -10.47 10.29 2.82
C LYS A 498 -10.08 8.98 3.51
N ALA A 499 -8.84 8.50 3.34
CA ALA A 499 -8.32 7.33 4.01
C ALA A 499 -7.51 7.70 5.25
N ASN A 500 -7.63 6.89 6.30
CA ASN A 500 -6.86 7.03 7.55
C ASN A 500 -5.38 6.58 7.41
N GLY A 501 -4.81 6.66 6.19
CA GLY A 501 -3.50 6.09 5.83
C GLY A 501 -2.44 7.13 5.48
N THR A 502 -1.17 6.73 5.54
CA THR A 502 -0.01 7.55 5.15
C THR A 502 0.11 7.66 3.62
N ILE A 503 -0.68 8.54 3.02
CA ILE A 503 -0.82 8.68 1.57
C ILE A 503 -0.16 9.97 1.07
N THR A 504 0.51 9.89 -0.08
CA THR A 504 1.03 11.05 -0.82
C THR A 504 -0.02 11.56 -1.81
N GLY A 505 -0.31 12.86 -1.80
CA GLY A 505 -1.26 13.48 -2.73
C GLY A 505 -0.76 13.46 -4.16
N ILE A 506 0.38 14.11 -4.40
CA ILE A 506 0.99 14.18 -5.73
C ILE A 506 2.42 13.68 -5.63
N LYS A 507 2.78 12.70 -6.48
CA LYS A 507 4.16 12.19 -6.61
C LYS A 507 4.61 12.30 -8.06
N SER A 508 5.58 13.16 -8.34
CA SER A 508 6.01 13.47 -9.71
C SER A 508 7.52 13.43 -9.89
N TYR A 509 7.95 12.50 -10.75
CA TYR A 509 9.32 12.32 -11.21
C TYR A 509 9.46 12.80 -12.67
N ASN A 510 10.54 13.52 -12.99
CA ASN A 510 10.94 13.86 -14.37
C ASN A 510 9.86 14.60 -15.22
N GLY A 511 9.04 15.45 -14.59
CA GLY A 511 8.03 16.29 -15.25
C GLY A 511 7.82 17.64 -14.56
N LYS A 512 6.98 18.53 -15.12
CA LYS A 512 6.59 19.82 -14.50
C LYS A 512 5.29 19.68 -13.72
N VAL A 513 5.25 20.18 -12.48
CA VAL A 513 4.02 20.25 -11.67
C VAL A 513 3.62 21.72 -11.50
N THR A 514 2.42 22.06 -11.95
CA THR A 514 1.81 23.40 -11.80
C THR A 514 0.50 23.28 -11.03
N ILE A 515 0.38 24.01 -9.92
CA ILE A 515 -0.81 24.01 -9.04
C ILE A 515 -1.23 25.48 -8.85
N ARG A 516 -2.45 25.86 -9.25
CA ARG A 516 -2.96 27.24 -9.16
C ARG A 516 -4.34 27.30 -8.53
N GLY A 517 -4.55 28.21 -7.57
CA GLY A 517 -5.85 28.46 -6.94
C GLY A 517 -6.56 27.20 -6.41
N SER A 518 -5.78 26.21 -5.97
CA SER A 518 -6.24 24.84 -5.73
C SER A 518 -6.02 24.42 -4.28
N LYS A 519 -6.65 23.31 -3.86
CA LYS A 519 -6.61 22.80 -2.49
C LYS A 519 -6.12 21.37 -2.46
N ILE A 520 -5.08 21.10 -1.68
CA ILE A 520 -4.56 19.75 -1.39
C ILE A 520 -4.70 19.57 0.13
N LYS A 521 -5.46 18.58 0.59
CA LYS A 521 -5.74 18.43 2.02
C LYS A 521 -5.74 16.99 2.54
N ASP A 522 -5.38 16.88 3.82
CA ASP A 522 -5.48 15.67 4.64
C ASP A 522 -4.50 14.52 4.25
N PHE A 523 -3.45 14.84 3.49
CA PHE A 523 -2.42 13.89 3.05
C PHE A 523 -1.23 13.84 3.99
N TYR A 524 -0.59 12.68 4.15
CA TYR A 524 0.67 12.60 4.90
C TYR A 524 1.79 13.39 4.21
N VAL A 525 1.88 13.29 2.89
CA VAL A 525 2.71 14.17 2.04
C VAL A 525 1.83 14.86 1.02
N GLY A 526 1.80 16.20 1.00
CA GLY A 526 1.01 16.97 0.04
C GLY A 526 1.53 16.82 -1.39
N VAL A 527 2.76 17.29 -1.62
CA VAL A 527 3.45 17.23 -2.92
C VAL A 527 4.87 16.68 -2.75
N ASP A 528 5.18 15.59 -3.44
CA ASP A 528 6.52 15.02 -3.59
C ASP A 528 6.99 15.20 -5.05
N LYS A 529 7.92 16.16 -5.24
CA LYS A 529 8.48 16.52 -6.53
C LYS A 529 9.95 16.13 -6.61
N SER A 530 10.27 15.21 -7.51
CA SER A 530 11.65 14.81 -7.80
C SER A 530 12.09 15.23 -9.20
N LEU A 531 13.28 15.86 -9.26
CA LEU A 531 14.00 16.28 -10.47
C LEU A 531 13.22 17.22 -11.42
N ASN A 532 13.89 17.77 -12.42
CA ASN A 532 13.29 18.63 -13.45
C ASN A 532 12.64 17.79 -14.56
N GLY A 533 11.76 18.39 -15.37
CA GLY A 533 11.45 17.85 -16.70
C GLY A 533 12.53 18.27 -17.69
N PRO A 534 12.91 17.46 -18.70
CA PRO A 534 14.14 17.67 -19.46
C PRO A 534 13.99 18.66 -20.65
N LEU A 535 12.90 19.43 -20.68
CA LEU A 535 12.77 20.65 -21.49
C LEU A 535 12.40 21.85 -20.60
N VAL A 536 13.45 22.52 -20.09
CA VAL A 536 13.49 23.98 -19.85
C VAL A 536 12.33 24.56 -19.02
N GLY A 537 11.73 23.75 -18.14
CA GLY A 537 10.58 24.12 -17.32
C GLY A 537 10.92 24.05 -15.83
N VAL A 538 10.38 24.99 -15.05
CA VAL A 538 10.40 24.91 -13.57
C VAL A 538 9.77 23.60 -13.13
N GLY A 539 10.45 22.85 -12.25
CA GLY A 539 9.97 21.56 -11.77
C GLY A 539 8.69 21.67 -10.95
N LEU A 540 8.62 22.65 -10.05
CA LEU A 540 7.46 22.90 -9.18
C LEU A 540 7.00 24.36 -9.21
N VAL A 541 5.73 24.57 -9.57
CA VAL A 541 5.04 25.86 -9.52
C VAL A 541 3.78 25.69 -8.66
N ILE A 542 3.67 26.45 -7.56
CA ILE A 542 2.46 26.49 -6.72
C ILE A 542 2.07 27.95 -6.48
N GLU A 543 0.88 28.35 -6.90
CA GLU A 543 0.40 29.73 -6.80
C GLU A 543 -1.01 29.83 -6.21
N ALA A 544 -1.22 30.78 -5.30
CA ALA A 544 -2.52 31.13 -4.71
C ALA A 544 -3.31 29.92 -4.15
N SER A 545 -2.60 28.88 -3.71
CA SER A 545 -3.17 27.57 -3.36
C SER A 545 -3.04 27.28 -1.86
N SER A 546 -3.72 26.22 -1.41
CA SER A 546 -3.65 25.74 -0.03
C SER A 546 -3.15 24.29 0.04
N ILE A 547 -2.16 24.03 0.87
CA ILE A 547 -1.79 22.69 1.34
C ILE A 547 -2.10 22.65 2.83
N ILE A 548 -3.02 21.77 3.24
CA ILE A 548 -3.66 21.79 4.58
C ILE A 548 -3.59 20.41 5.22
N ASN A 549 -3.34 20.36 6.53
CA ASN A 549 -3.33 19.15 7.34
C ASN A 549 -2.42 18.07 6.71
N ALA A 550 -1.15 18.45 6.51
CA ALA A 550 -0.11 17.55 6.03
C ALA A 550 1.06 17.48 7.01
N SER A 551 1.71 16.31 7.12
CA SER A 551 2.95 16.19 7.90
C SER A 551 4.10 16.86 7.14
N ASP A 552 4.22 16.55 5.85
CA ASP A 552 5.11 17.24 4.94
C ASP A 552 4.27 17.83 3.79
N ALA A 553 4.09 19.16 3.79
CA ALA A 553 3.32 19.84 2.77
C ALA A 553 4.00 19.73 1.39
N ILE A 554 5.31 19.97 1.34
CA ILE A 554 6.11 19.96 0.11
C ILE A 554 7.45 19.26 0.35
N LYS A 555 7.77 18.30 -0.51
CA LYS A 555 9.11 17.72 -0.68
C LYS A 555 9.57 18.00 -2.11
N ASN A 556 10.70 18.67 -2.27
CA ASN A 556 11.24 19.02 -3.56
C ASN A 556 12.74 18.70 -3.67
N THR A 557 13.10 17.99 -4.73
CA THR A 557 14.48 17.82 -5.21
C THR A 557 14.66 18.30 -6.67
N SER A 558 13.68 19.04 -7.21
CA SER A 558 13.79 19.67 -8.53
C SER A 558 14.53 21.01 -8.45
N SER A 559 15.28 21.34 -9.49
CA SER A 559 16.12 22.55 -9.54
C SER A 559 15.34 23.83 -9.84
N GLY A 560 14.03 23.77 -10.12
CA GLY A 560 13.20 24.95 -10.33
C GLY A 560 11.99 24.96 -9.41
N VAL A 561 11.89 25.97 -8.55
CA VAL A 561 10.80 26.10 -7.55
C VAL A 561 10.23 27.51 -7.54
N SER A 562 8.93 27.67 -7.82
CA SER A 562 8.20 28.95 -7.78
C SER A 562 6.94 28.79 -6.93
N ILE A 563 7.00 29.27 -5.68
CA ILE A 563 5.96 29.09 -4.65
C ILE A 563 5.48 30.47 -4.22
N ARG A 564 4.26 30.86 -4.63
CA ARG A 564 3.76 32.24 -4.57
C ARG A 564 2.35 32.33 -3.96
N LYS A 565 2.16 33.16 -2.92
CA LYS A 565 0.85 33.48 -2.31
C LYS A 565 0.08 32.29 -1.72
N ASN A 566 0.78 31.28 -1.19
CA ASN A 566 0.15 30.05 -0.69
C ASN A 566 -0.09 30.04 0.82
N TYR A 567 -1.05 29.21 1.24
CA TYR A 567 -1.24 28.79 2.63
C TYR A 567 -0.65 27.38 2.80
N ILE A 568 0.37 27.23 3.65
CA ILE A 568 1.16 26.00 3.79
C ILE A 568 1.16 25.55 5.24
N ASP A 569 0.51 24.43 5.48
CA ASP A 569 0.36 23.74 6.75
C ASP A 569 1.02 22.34 6.63
N GLY A 570 2.10 22.13 7.39
CA GLY A 570 3.03 21.02 7.22
C GLY A 570 4.40 21.43 6.66
N LYS A 571 5.40 20.57 6.84
CA LYS A 571 6.82 20.88 6.58
C LYS A 571 7.13 21.08 5.10
N VAL A 572 8.10 21.93 4.82
CA VAL A 572 8.64 22.14 3.48
C VAL A 572 10.10 21.74 3.44
N HIS A 573 10.46 20.83 2.53
CA HIS A 573 11.84 20.40 2.27
C HIS A 573 12.22 20.74 0.84
N CYS A 574 13.26 21.56 0.64
CA CYS A 574 13.86 21.83 -0.66
C CYS A 574 15.35 21.47 -0.62
N LEU A 575 15.76 20.47 -1.41
CA LEU A 575 17.09 19.86 -1.34
C LEU A 575 17.83 19.91 -2.68
N GLY A 576 19.10 20.32 -2.66
CA GLY A 576 20.01 20.32 -3.81
C GLY A 576 19.97 21.62 -4.62
N LYS A 577 20.81 21.70 -5.66
CA LYS A 577 20.99 22.91 -6.48
C LYS A 577 19.69 23.29 -7.19
N ALA A 578 19.20 24.50 -6.92
CA ALA A 578 17.91 24.97 -7.42
C ALA A 578 17.82 26.50 -7.54
N TYR A 579 17.16 27.00 -8.58
CA TYR A 579 16.59 28.34 -8.62
C TYR A 579 15.24 28.33 -7.86
N GLY A 580 15.11 29.21 -6.87
CA GLY A 580 13.94 29.26 -5.99
C GLY A 580 13.35 30.65 -5.86
N ARG A 581 12.01 30.73 -5.88
CA ARG A 581 11.26 31.94 -5.56
C ARG A 581 10.13 31.61 -4.60
N TRP A 582 10.21 32.16 -3.40
CA TRP A 582 9.25 32.00 -2.32
C TRP A 582 8.67 33.39 -2.00
N TYR A 583 7.51 33.70 -2.57
CA TYR A 583 6.91 35.04 -2.47
C TYR A 583 5.56 34.99 -1.75
N GLY A 584 5.42 35.71 -0.63
CA GLY A 584 4.12 35.90 0.01
C GLY A 584 3.46 34.61 0.50
N ASN A 585 4.21 33.61 0.96
CA ASN A 585 3.62 32.38 1.51
C ASN A 585 3.42 32.48 3.02
N ARG A 586 2.38 31.82 3.53
CA ARG A 586 2.17 31.61 4.98
C ARG A 586 2.62 30.21 5.34
N PHE A 587 3.64 30.09 6.17
CA PHE A 587 4.16 28.83 6.69
C PHE A 587 3.70 28.63 8.14
N LEU A 588 3.15 27.45 8.45
CA LEU A 588 2.76 27.03 9.80
C LEU A 588 3.67 25.94 10.40
N ASP A 589 4.59 25.40 9.61
CA ASP A 589 5.61 24.42 10.01
C ASP A 589 6.96 24.81 9.37
N PHE A 590 8.06 24.15 9.75
CA PHE A 590 9.43 24.47 9.36
C PHE A 590 9.67 24.47 7.84
N LEU A 591 10.51 25.41 7.40
CA LEU A 591 11.04 25.52 6.04
C LEU A 591 12.51 25.10 6.01
N TYR A 592 12.77 23.87 5.58
CA TYR A 592 14.11 23.30 5.44
C TYR A 592 14.64 23.49 4.02
N ILE A 593 15.70 24.28 3.89
CA ILE A 593 16.39 24.55 2.61
C ILE A 593 17.83 24.04 2.72
N THR A 594 18.23 23.13 1.83
CA THR A 594 19.56 22.49 1.90
C THR A 594 20.29 22.53 0.57
N ASN A 595 21.50 23.12 0.56
CA ASN A 595 22.38 23.26 -0.61
C ASN A 595 21.74 23.88 -1.88
N PRO A 596 20.93 24.95 -1.80
CA PRO A 596 20.30 25.55 -2.98
C PRO A 596 21.33 26.06 -4.01
N SER A 597 22.45 26.63 -3.56
CA SER A 597 23.66 27.14 -4.28
C SER A 597 23.49 28.07 -5.51
N LEU A 598 22.37 28.02 -6.22
CA LEU A 598 21.92 28.95 -7.27
C LEU A 598 21.03 30.03 -6.62
N SER A 599 20.36 30.85 -7.45
CA SER A 599 19.53 31.97 -6.97
C SER A 599 18.30 31.51 -6.17
N HIS A 600 18.18 31.95 -4.91
CA HIS A 600 17.03 31.69 -4.04
C HIS A 600 16.53 32.98 -3.40
N ALA A 601 15.28 33.37 -3.67
CA ALA A 601 14.66 34.57 -3.11
C ALA A 601 13.50 34.22 -2.19
N PHE A 602 13.57 34.64 -0.92
CA PHE A 602 12.51 34.55 0.08
C PHE A 602 12.00 35.95 0.38
N GLN A 603 10.84 36.30 -0.19
CA GLN A 603 10.31 37.66 -0.15
C GLN A 603 8.88 37.72 0.39
N GLU A 604 8.58 38.68 1.27
CA GLU A 604 7.21 38.96 1.75
C GLU A 604 6.48 37.77 2.45
N ASN A 605 7.19 36.73 2.89
CA ASN A 605 6.57 35.54 3.50
C ASN A 605 6.23 35.78 4.98
N GLY A 606 5.25 35.03 5.49
CA GLY A 606 4.82 35.03 6.89
C GLY A 606 5.11 33.67 7.55
N TYR A 607 5.97 33.67 8.56
CA TYR A 607 6.34 32.47 9.34
C TYR A 607 5.59 32.49 10.68
N VAL A 608 4.76 31.49 10.96
CA VAL A 608 3.87 31.47 12.14
C VAL A 608 4.39 30.47 13.17
N GLY A 609 5.05 30.95 14.22
CA GLY A 609 5.62 30.10 15.27
C GLY A 609 6.82 29.25 14.85
N VAL A 610 7.42 29.52 13.68
CA VAL A 610 8.42 28.65 13.03
C VAL A 610 9.59 29.43 12.45
N SER A 611 10.72 28.74 12.27
CA SER A 611 11.96 29.27 11.68
C SER A 611 12.12 28.90 10.20
N MET A 612 13.00 29.65 9.53
CA MET A 612 13.65 29.26 8.29
C MET A 612 14.97 28.57 8.61
N ASP A 613 15.13 27.31 8.20
CA ASP A 613 16.29 26.50 8.53
C ASP A 613 17.20 26.31 7.30
N LEU A 614 18.44 26.77 7.42
CA LEU A 614 19.42 26.87 6.34
C LEU A 614 20.60 25.89 6.56
N ALA A 615 20.87 25.02 5.59
CA ALA A 615 21.94 24.03 5.64
C ALA A 615 22.77 23.97 4.35
N GLY A 616 24.11 24.00 4.48
CA GLY A 616 25.02 23.87 3.34
C GLY A 616 25.26 25.16 2.54
N ASP A 617 25.35 25.07 1.21
CA ASP A 617 25.68 26.24 0.36
C ASP A 617 24.45 27.06 -0.04
N HIS A 618 24.41 28.30 0.47
CA HIS A 618 23.40 29.33 0.25
C HIS A 618 24.00 30.62 -0.34
N ALA A 619 25.11 30.52 -1.09
CA ALA A 619 25.84 31.65 -1.68
C ALA A 619 24.98 32.74 -2.34
N LEU A 620 23.85 32.36 -2.93
CA LEU A 620 22.89 33.24 -3.61
C LEU A 620 21.48 33.12 -3.02
N SER A 621 21.35 32.91 -1.70
CA SER A 621 20.07 32.98 -0.97
C SER A 621 19.86 34.36 -0.35
N ASP A 622 18.75 35.01 -0.69
CA ASP A 622 18.35 36.33 -0.20
C ASP A 622 17.00 36.25 0.53
N ALA A 623 16.91 36.89 1.71
CA ALA A 623 15.67 36.96 2.49
C ALA A 623 15.32 38.41 2.84
N THR A 624 14.23 38.92 2.26
CA THR A 624 13.79 40.33 2.38
C THR A 624 12.28 40.46 2.60
N CYS A 625 11.86 41.51 3.30
CA CYS A 625 10.45 41.80 3.62
C CYS A 625 9.67 40.70 4.37
N ASN A 626 10.34 39.70 4.94
CA ASN A 626 9.66 38.59 5.62
C ASN A 626 9.18 39.00 7.02
N THR A 627 8.07 38.39 7.46
CA THR A 627 7.45 38.65 8.77
C THR A 627 7.43 37.36 9.61
N TRP A 628 8.03 37.40 10.80
CA TRP A 628 7.96 36.32 11.78
C TRP A 628 6.91 36.61 12.85
N LEU A 629 5.89 35.76 12.94
CA LEU A 629 4.73 35.92 13.81
C LEU A 629 4.83 34.92 14.97
N ASN A 630 5.08 35.38 16.19
CA ASN A 630 5.21 34.54 17.39
C ASN A 630 6.30 33.45 17.32
N ALA A 631 7.42 33.69 16.62
CA ALA A 631 8.52 32.73 16.51
C ALA A 631 9.65 33.06 17.52
N ASP A 632 10.22 32.04 18.17
CA ASP A 632 11.40 32.19 19.04
C ASP A 632 12.70 32.34 18.21
N GLN A 633 12.76 31.66 17.06
CA GLN A 633 13.84 31.74 16.09
C GLN A 633 13.29 32.17 14.72
N ALA A 634 13.92 33.16 14.10
CA ALA A 634 13.63 33.58 12.74
C ALA A 634 14.39 32.74 11.72
N VAL A 635 15.70 32.58 11.96
CA VAL A 635 16.61 31.83 11.09
C VAL A 635 17.51 30.95 11.96
N SER A 636 17.63 29.67 11.59
CA SER A 636 18.52 28.70 12.25
C SER A 636 19.40 27.94 11.23
N GLY A 637 20.49 27.33 11.68
CA GLY A 637 21.15 26.23 10.95
C GLY A 637 22.67 26.29 10.80
N GLN A 638 23.18 25.48 9.86
CA GLN A 638 24.60 25.25 9.59
C GLN A 638 24.89 25.39 8.08
N ALA A 639 25.11 26.62 7.63
CA ALA A 639 25.51 26.89 6.25
C ALA A 639 27.04 27.00 6.11
N ASN A 640 27.56 26.65 4.94
CA ASN A 640 28.98 26.81 4.62
C ASN A 640 29.28 28.21 4.03
N ARG A 641 28.28 28.77 3.33
CA ARG A 641 28.31 30.08 2.69
C ARG A 641 26.88 30.59 2.57
N ILE A 642 26.67 31.89 2.82
CA ILE A 642 25.43 32.61 2.54
C ILE A 642 25.81 33.88 1.77
N LYS A 643 24.87 34.46 1.01
CA LYS A 643 24.95 35.82 0.46
C LYS A 643 25.41 36.81 1.54
N SER A 644 26.35 37.70 1.21
CA SER A 644 27.05 38.54 2.19
C SER A 644 26.16 39.55 2.95
N GLU A 645 25.05 39.97 2.36
CA GLU A 645 24.08 40.86 3.00
C GLU A 645 22.65 40.67 2.48
N TRP A 646 21.67 40.89 3.37
CA TRP A 646 20.25 41.05 3.07
C TRP A 646 19.88 42.52 3.25
N GLY A 647 19.38 43.16 2.18
CA GLY A 647 19.32 44.62 2.08
C GLY A 647 20.70 45.28 1.89
N ASN A 648 20.74 46.61 1.92
CA ASN A 648 21.94 47.45 1.84
C ASN A 648 21.74 48.77 2.61
N GLU A 649 22.72 49.69 2.57
CA GLU A 649 22.66 50.99 3.31
C GLU A 649 21.51 51.91 2.87
N GLU A 650 21.12 51.85 1.59
CA GLU A 650 20.05 52.67 1.01
C GLU A 650 18.67 52.07 1.29
N ALA A 651 18.56 50.74 1.26
CA ALA A 651 17.32 49.98 1.47
C ALA A 651 17.55 48.78 2.42
N ALA A 652 16.95 48.86 3.60
CA ALA A 652 16.90 47.79 4.60
C ALA A 652 16.33 46.49 4.01
N SER A 653 16.71 45.35 4.60
CA SER A 653 16.12 44.05 4.26
C SER A 653 14.62 44.04 4.43
N GLY A 654 14.11 44.84 5.39
CA GLY A 654 12.71 44.85 5.79
C GLY A 654 12.23 43.54 6.42
N ASN A 655 13.14 42.66 6.85
CA ASN A 655 12.74 41.57 7.73
C ASN A 655 12.21 42.16 9.05
N LYS A 656 11.05 41.67 9.52
CA LYS A 656 10.40 42.14 10.75
C LYS A 656 9.78 41.01 11.57
N TRP A 657 9.47 41.28 12.84
CA TRP A 657 8.81 40.34 13.75
C TRP A 657 7.61 40.97 14.45
N ASP A 658 6.61 40.16 14.78
CA ASP A 658 5.44 40.57 15.55
C ASP A 658 5.40 39.83 16.89
N ASN A 659 5.04 40.56 17.96
CA ASN A 659 4.92 40.16 19.36
C ASN A 659 6.23 39.86 20.11
N TYR A 660 7.09 38.95 19.62
CA TYR A 660 8.33 38.57 20.30
C TYR A 660 9.54 38.71 19.38
N LYS A 661 10.65 39.21 19.94
CA LYS A 661 11.91 39.48 19.22
C LYS A 661 12.68 38.17 19.01
N PRO A 662 12.77 37.61 17.77
CA PRO A 662 13.35 36.30 17.54
C PRO A 662 14.87 36.33 17.43
N ILE A 663 15.47 35.15 17.54
CA ILE A 663 16.89 34.90 17.26
C ILE A 663 17.13 34.69 15.76
N MET A 664 18.20 35.28 15.23
CA MET A 664 18.82 34.92 13.95
C MET A 664 20.20 34.32 14.24
N GLU A 665 20.36 33.02 13.97
CA GLU A 665 21.56 32.25 14.30
C GLU A 665 21.95 31.32 13.16
N VAL A 666 23.14 31.50 12.59
CA VAL A 666 23.75 30.51 11.69
C VAL A 666 25.25 30.43 11.98
N TYR A 667 25.79 29.21 11.97
CA TYR A 667 27.20 28.92 12.15
C TYR A 667 27.93 28.97 10.81
N LEU A 668 28.88 29.91 10.65
CA LEU A 668 29.58 30.20 9.39
C LEU A 668 31.05 30.57 9.64
N SER A 669 31.86 30.65 8.57
CA SER A 669 33.20 31.25 8.60
C SER A 669 33.17 32.79 8.58
N ASN A 670 32.30 33.37 7.73
CA ASN A 670 32.21 34.82 7.48
C ASN A 670 30.94 35.42 8.12
N ASP A 671 30.97 36.73 8.37
CA ASP A 671 29.84 37.48 8.94
C ASP A 671 28.80 37.84 7.85
N ILE A 672 27.50 37.80 8.17
CA ILE A 672 26.39 38.28 7.32
C ILE A 672 25.80 39.54 7.93
N LYS A 673 25.40 40.49 7.08
CA LYS A 673 24.63 41.68 7.51
C LYS A 673 23.15 41.55 7.16
N ASN A 674 22.27 41.63 8.16
CA ASN A 674 20.89 41.99 7.99
C ASN A 674 20.78 43.52 8.11
N TYR A 675 20.41 44.22 7.03
CA TYR A 675 20.21 45.67 7.12
C TYR A 675 18.84 45.97 7.75
N GLU A 676 18.87 46.52 8.96
CA GLU A 676 17.68 46.77 9.78
C GLU A 676 17.23 48.24 9.67
N TRP A 677 15.92 48.46 9.71
CA TRP A 677 15.34 49.79 9.60
C TRP A 677 15.30 50.47 10.97
N LEU A 678 16.16 51.45 11.19
CA LEU A 678 16.58 51.77 12.55
C LEU A 678 15.59 52.53 13.44
N ASN A 679 14.49 53.04 12.87
CA ASN A 679 13.46 53.74 13.63
C ASN A 679 12.34 52.78 14.09
N HIS A 680 12.53 51.47 13.92
CA HIS A 680 11.52 50.44 14.07
C HIS A 680 12.10 49.22 14.82
N ASP A 681 11.77 49.10 16.11
CA ASP A 681 12.28 48.02 16.98
C ASP A 681 11.87 46.61 16.47
N ASP A 682 10.72 46.52 15.80
CA ASP A 682 10.17 45.33 15.16
C ASP A 682 10.99 44.81 13.96
N HIS A 683 12.02 45.55 13.53
CA HIS A 683 12.97 45.12 12.50
C HIS A 683 14.35 44.68 13.05
N VAL A 684 14.58 44.83 14.35
CA VAL A 684 15.86 44.49 15.01
C VAL A 684 15.73 43.12 15.65
N PHE A 685 16.56 42.15 15.26
CA PHE A 685 16.55 40.77 15.79
C PHE A 685 17.58 40.56 16.92
N ILE A 686 17.59 39.39 17.55
CA ILE A 686 18.69 38.94 18.40
C ILE A 686 19.69 38.18 17.51
N TYR A 687 20.83 38.79 17.22
CA TYR A 687 21.83 38.19 16.34
C TYR A 687 22.81 37.31 17.14
N ILE A 688 22.98 36.06 16.72
CA ILE A 688 23.90 35.09 17.34
C ILE A 688 24.83 34.49 16.28
N GLY A 689 26.05 34.13 16.68
CA GLY A 689 27.05 33.52 15.82
C GLY A 689 27.62 34.52 14.82
N LYS A 690 27.19 34.41 13.56
CA LYS A 690 27.74 35.18 12.42
C LYS A 690 26.77 36.16 11.77
N PHE A 691 25.52 36.20 12.21
CA PHE A 691 24.61 37.28 11.82
C PHE A 691 24.97 38.59 12.55
N THR A 692 24.81 39.71 11.86
CA THR A 692 25.01 41.06 12.40
C THR A 692 23.93 42.01 11.88
N GLY A 693 23.46 42.93 12.72
CA GLY A 693 22.58 44.02 12.30
C GLY A 693 23.38 45.22 11.78
N LYS A 694 22.92 45.87 10.71
CA LYS A 694 23.49 47.14 10.23
C LYS A 694 22.41 48.14 9.83
N LYS A 695 22.66 49.42 10.11
CA LYS A 695 21.73 50.52 9.88
C LYS A 695 21.45 50.75 8.38
N ALA A 696 20.18 50.95 8.01
CA ALA A 696 19.77 51.41 6.68
C ALA A 696 18.68 52.50 6.74
N ASN A 697 18.55 53.29 5.67
CA ASN A 697 17.78 54.53 5.65
C ASN A 697 16.26 54.36 5.46
N GLY A 698 15.79 53.29 4.82
CA GLY A 698 14.36 53.03 4.57
C GLY A 698 14.10 51.59 4.14
N ASN A 699 12.84 51.22 3.91
CA ASN A 699 12.48 49.95 3.26
C ASN A 699 11.46 50.19 2.13
N ASN A 700 11.31 49.22 1.22
CA ASN A 700 10.36 49.25 0.10
C ASN A 700 9.38 48.05 0.19
N CYS A 701 9.10 47.58 1.39
CA CYS A 701 8.31 46.38 1.62
C CYS A 701 6.82 46.69 1.66
N ILE A 702 6.00 45.75 1.16
CA ILE A 702 4.54 45.88 1.12
C ILE A 702 3.92 45.29 2.39
N TYR A 703 4.53 44.21 2.90
CA TYR A 703 4.03 43.35 3.98
C TYR A 703 2.67 42.71 3.71
N ASN A 704 2.36 41.69 4.53
CA ASN A 704 1.06 41.00 4.55
C ASN A 704 0.60 40.48 3.18
N GLN A 705 1.53 40.16 2.28
CA GLN A 705 1.24 39.58 0.96
C GLN A 705 0.83 38.10 1.04
N PHE A 706 0.96 37.50 2.23
CA PHE A 706 0.60 36.13 2.51
C PHE A 706 -0.87 35.95 2.94
N PRO A 707 -1.54 34.88 2.49
CA PRO A 707 -2.95 34.66 2.81
C PRO A 707 -3.12 34.29 4.29
N LEU A 708 -3.90 35.07 5.03
CA LEU A 708 -4.16 34.82 6.47
C LEU A 708 -5.00 33.56 6.73
N ASN A 709 -5.87 33.23 5.79
CA ASN A 709 -6.72 32.03 5.76
C ASN A 709 -6.47 31.28 4.45
N PRO A 710 -6.77 29.97 4.36
CA PRO A 710 -6.70 29.23 3.11
C PRO A 710 -7.47 29.94 1.98
N PRO A 711 -6.83 30.30 0.85
CA PRO A 711 -7.53 30.93 -0.27
C PRO A 711 -8.69 30.06 -0.78
N ALA A 712 -9.75 30.72 -1.24
CA ALA A 712 -10.86 30.06 -1.92
C ALA A 712 -10.38 29.40 -3.22
N VAL A 713 -10.99 28.26 -3.56
CA VAL A 713 -10.68 27.54 -4.80
C VAL A 713 -11.22 28.33 -6.00
N GLY A 714 -10.38 28.55 -7.01
CA GLY A 714 -10.76 29.26 -8.24
C GLY A 714 -9.62 29.33 -9.25
N PRO A 715 -9.88 29.66 -10.52
CA PRO A 715 -8.82 29.84 -11.51
C PRO A 715 -7.94 31.02 -11.10
N GLY A 716 -6.63 30.79 -11.01
CA GLY A 716 -5.67 31.86 -10.74
C GLY A 716 -5.37 32.59 -12.04
N ASN A 717 -5.58 33.91 -12.10
CA ASN A 717 -5.13 34.70 -13.25
C ASN A 717 -3.60 34.78 -13.24
N PRO A 718 -2.86 34.12 -14.15
CA PRO A 718 -1.43 34.30 -14.24
C PRO A 718 -1.13 35.73 -14.69
N SER A 719 -0.14 36.36 -14.06
CA SER A 719 0.45 37.60 -14.59
C SER A 719 0.99 37.36 -15.99
N GLN A 720 0.63 38.20 -16.96
CA GLN A 720 1.18 38.11 -18.31
C GLN A 720 2.72 38.22 -18.28
N TYR A 721 3.41 37.21 -18.80
CA TYR A 721 4.85 37.20 -18.90
C TYR A 721 5.30 37.96 -20.15
N ASN A 722 6.15 38.99 -19.97
CA ASN A 722 6.80 39.71 -21.05
C ASN A 722 8.27 39.27 -21.15
N ASP A 723 8.58 38.45 -22.16
CA ASP A 723 9.94 37.94 -22.39
C ASP A 723 10.92 39.07 -22.73
N GLY A 724 10.49 40.12 -23.44
CA GLY A 724 11.34 41.25 -23.81
C GLY A 724 11.79 42.07 -22.59
N GLU A 725 10.86 42.35 -21.67
CA GLU A 725 11.18 43.01 -20.39
C GLU A 725 12.07 42.13 -19.51
N ASN A 726 11.82 40.82 -19.47
CA ASN A 726 12.65 39.89 -18.69
C ASN A 726 14.08 39.76 -19.26
N ARG A 727 14.25 39.71 -20.59
CA ARG A 727 15.56 39.77 -21.26
C ARG A 727 16.30 41.06 -20.94
N GLN A 728 15.66 42.22 -21.09
CA GLN A 728 16.27 43.52 -20.77
C GLN A 728 16.70 43.61 -19.30
N THR A 729 15.88 43.05 -18.40
CA THR A 729 16.20 42.98 -16.95
C THR A 729 17.40 42.08 -16.69
N TRP A 730 17.47 40.91 -17.33
CA TRP A 730 18.62 40.01 -17.26
C TRP A 730 19.90 40.68 -17.79
N GLU A 731 19.84 41.38 -18.92
CA GLU A 731 20.97 42.08 -19.53
C GLU A 731 21.49 43.24 -18.65
N ASN A 732 20.59 43.95 -17.98
CA ASN A 732 20.95 44.98 -17.00
C ASN A 732 21.73 44.38 -15.81
N PHE A 733 21.25 43.27 -15.24
CA PHE A 733 22.00 42.55 -14.18
C PHE A 733 23.33 41.98 -14.71
N HIS A 734 23.36 41.44 -15.93
CA HIS A 734 24.58 40.91 -16.52
C HIS A 734 25.67 41.99 -16.69
N SER A 735 25.28 43.21 -17.09
CA SER A 735 26.19 44.36 -17.16
C SER A 735 26.75 44.76 -15.78
N GLN A 736 25.89 44.79 -14.76
CA GLN A 736 26.31 45.04 -13.36
C GLN A 736 27.28 43.97 -12.86
N TYR A 737 27.01 42.69 -13.16
CA TYR A 737 27.86 41.56 -12.83
C TYR A 737 29.24 41.67 -13.49
N GLN A 738 29.30 41.93 -14.81
CA GLN A 738 30.56 42.11 -15.53
C GLN A 738 31.40 43.26 -14.95
N THR A 739 30.76 44.39 -14.62
CA THR A 739 31.42 45.54 -14.00
C THR A 739 32.01 45.17 -12.63
N ALA A 740 31.24 44.50 -11.77
CA ALA A 740 31.71 44.07 -10.45
C ALA A 740 32.90 43.09 -10.54
N VAL A 741 32.82 42.08 -11.43
CA VAL A 741 33.89 41.09 -11.64
C VAL A 741 35.19 41.75 -12.12
N GLN A 742 35.13 42.78 -12.97
CA GLN A 742 36.31 43.50 -13.43
C GLN A 742 36.98 44.34 -12.32
N ILE A 743 36.20 44.89 -11.40
CA ILE A 743 36.71 45.82 -10.37
C ILE A 743 37.22 45.08 -9.12
N ILE A 744 36.56 43.98 -8.71
CA ILE A 744 36.91 43.18 -7.52
C ILE A 744 38.43 42.91 -7.35
N PRO A 745 39.20 42.49 -8.38
CA PRO A 745 40.64 42.22 -8.25
C PRO A 745 41.50 43.43 -7.83
N SER A 746 40.97 44.65 -7.99
CA SER A 746 41.65 45.91 -7.66
C SER A 746 41.04 46.65 -6.46
N ALA A 747 39.87 46.23 -6.00
CA ALA A 747 39.19 46.83 -4.86
C ALA A 747 39.76 46.33 -3.53
N SER A 748 39.64 47.14 -2.47
CA SER A 748 40.04 46.74 -1.11
C SER A 748 39.09 47.31 -0.05
N GLY A 749 39.16 46.77 1.17
CA GLY A 749 38.39 47.27 2.32
C GLY A 749 36.87 47.30 2.08
N THR A 750 36.23 48.41 2.44
CA THR A 750 34.78 48.62 2.26
C THR A 750 34.35 48.62 0.80
N GLN A 751 35.20 49.11 -0.11
CA GLN A 751 34.91 49.13 -1.54
C GLN A 751 34.84 47.70 -2.11
N LEU A 752 35.74 46.80 -1.69
CA LEU A 752 35.70 45.39 -2.07
C LEU A 752 34.40 44.71 -1.60
N ALA A 753 33.98 44.98 -0.36
CA ALA A 753 32.74 44.43 0.17
C ALA A 753 31.50 44.91 -0.64
N ALA A 754 31.46 46.19 -1.03
CA ALA A 754 30.37 46.73 -1.85
C ALA A 754 30.31 46.07 -3.25
N TRP A 755 31.45 45.88 -3.92
CA TRP A 755 31.48 45.20 -5.22
C TRP A 755 31.16 43.70 -5.13
N ILE A 756 31.52 43.03 -4.04
CA ILE A 756 31.09 41.64 -3.78
C ILE A 756 29.57 41.57 -3.64
N SER A 757 28.95 42.45 -2.84
CA SER A 757 27.49 42.54 -2.72
C SER A 757 26.82 42.83 -4.08
N GLN A 758 27.33 43.79 -4.85
CA GLN A 758 26.79 44.09 -6.18
C GLN A 758 26.87 42.89 -7.13
N ARG A 759 27.97 42.12 -7.10
CA ARG A 759 28.09 40.87 -7.87
C ARG A 759 27.02 39.87 -7.44
N GLU A 760 26.90 39.60 -6.13
CA GLU A 760 25.96 38.60 -5.60
C GLU A 760 24.48 38.99 -5.83
N ASN A 761 24.14 40.28 -5.76
CA ASN A 761 22.81 40.79 -6.13
C ASN A 761 22.52 40.63 -7.63
N ALA A 762 23.51 40.87 -8.50
CA ALA A 762 23.37 40.67 -9.94
C ALA A 762 23.26 39.18 -10.32
N GLU A 763 24.04 38.30 -9.67
CA GLU A 763 23.95 36.84 -9.81
C GLU A 763 22.56 36.32 -9.38
N LEU A 764 22.04 36.79 -8.24
CA LEU A 764 20.68 36.51 -7.79
C LEU A 764 19.64 36.95 -8.83
N GLY A 765 19.71 38.20 -9.29
CA GLY A 765 18.79 38.79 -10.26
C GLY A 765 18.76 38.06 -11.61
N MET A 766 19.93 37.75 -12.17
CA MET A 766 20.05 36.92 -13.38
C MET A 766 19.36 35.56 -13.21
N GLY A 767 19.55 34.89 -12.07
CA GLY A 767 18.91 33.60 -11.78
C GLY A 767 17.39 33.68 -11.60
N GLN A 768 16.87 34.77 -11.03
CA GLN A 768 15.41 34.98 -10.93
C GLN A 768 14.78 35.24 -12.31
N CYS A 769 15.46 35.97 -13.19
CA CYS A 769 15.03 36.14 -14.59
C CYS A 769 14.99 34.82 -15.35
N VAL A 770 16.00 33.95 -15.17
CA VAL A 770 15.99 32.58 -15.72
C VAL A 770 14.77 31.81 -15.19
N LEU A 771 14.60 31.72 -13.87
CA LEU A 771 13.47 31.01 -13.25
C LEU A 771 12.10 31.49 -13.77
N LEU A 772 11.91 32.80 -13.92
CA LEU A 772 10.68 33.40 -14.43
C LEU A 772 10.40 33.00 -15.90
N ALA A 773 11.44 32.90 -16.73
CA ALA A 773 11.30 32.39 -18.08
C ALA A 773 10.92 30.90 -18.09
N LEU A 774 11.65 30.06 -17.35
CA LEU A 774 11.35 28.61 -17.23
C LEU A 774 9.92 28.34 -16.72
N GLU A 775 9.34 29.24 -15.93
CA GLU A 775 7.96 29.08 -15.43
C GLU A 775 6.95 29.20 -16.57
N ASN A 776 7.23 30.07 -17.55
CA ASN A 776 6.34 30.45 -18.64
C ASN A 776 6.62 29.74 -19.96
N ILE A 777 7.70 28.95 -20.05
CA ILE A 777 7.96 28.06 -21.19
C ILE A 777 6.92 26.92 -21.23
N GLY A 778 6.38 26.67 -22.43
CA GLY A 778 5.35 25.69 -22.75
C GLY A 778 5.41 25.28 -24.23
N SER A 779 4.47 24.44 -24.69
CA SER A 779 4.51 23.79 -26.01
C SER A 779 4.71 24.74 -27.20
N ASP A 780 4.17 25.95 -27.10
CA ASP A 780 4.07 26.92 -28.19
C ASP A 780 5.20 27.97 -28.12
N THR A 781 6.17 27.80 -27.20
CA THR A 781 7.32 28.70 -27.03
C THR A 781 8.21 28.69 -28.28
N PRO A 782 8.54 29.87 -28.85
CA PRO A 782 9.48 29.96 -29.96
C PRO A 782 10.86 29.36 -29.61
N GLN A 783 11.42 28.55 -30.52
CA GLN A 783 12.72 27.88 -30.32
C GLN A 783 13.87 28.85 -29.98
N GLU A 784 13.83 30.09 -30.48
CA GLU A 784 14.81 31.13 -30.13
C GLU A 784 14.79 31.47 -28.63
N MET A 785 13.58 31.63 -28.05
CA MET A 785 13.39 31.89 -26.62
C MET A 785 13.87 30.69 -25.79
N LEU A 786 13.53 29.47 -26.24
CA LEU A 786 13.99 28.24 -25.61
C LEU A 786 15.52 28.18 -25.57
N ASN A 787 16.19 28.42 -26.70
CA ASN A 787 17.64 28.43 -26.81
C ASN A 787 18.29 29.53 -25.94
N TYR A 788 17.73 30.75 -25.94
CA TYR A 788 18.25 31.88 -25.16
C TYR A 788 18.28 31.58 -23.65
N TRP A 789 17.19 31.02 -23.10
CA TRP A 789 17.12 30.72 -21.68
C TRP A 789 17.82 29.40 -21.29
N SER A 790 17.83 28.40 -22.17
CA SER A 790 18.56 27.14 -21.94
C SER A 790 20.07 27.38 -21.79
N ALA A 791 20.64 28.25 -22.63
CA ALA A 791 22.07 28.60 -22.57
C ALA A 791 22.49 29.39 -21.31
N ARG A 792 21.56 29.64 -20.37
CA ARG A 792 21.76 30.34 -19.09
C ARG A 792 21.49 29.45 -17.87
N LEU A 793 21.18 28.17 -18.08
CA LEU A 793 21.02 27.18 -17.02
C LEU A 793 22.38 26.78 -16.43
N ASP A 794 22.38 26.36 -15.17
CA ASP A 794 23.54 25.71 -14.56
C ASP A 794 23.82 24.35 -15.24
N ALA A 795 25.10 23.98 -15.35
CA ALA A 795 25.52 22.74 -16.00
C ALA A 795 24.89 21.47 -15.40
N ILE A 796 24.44 21.51 -14.13
CA ILE A 796 23.75 20.38 -13.50
C ILE A 796 22.45 20.00 -14.22
N TYR A 797 21.80 20.91 -14.94
CA TYR A 797 20.58 20.63 -15.71
C TYR A 797 20.83 19.67 -16.87
N GLU A 798 21.82 19.98 -17.70
CA GLU A 798 22.20 19.13 -18.84
C GLU A 798 22.74 17.78 -18.35
N GLN A 799 23.52 17.80 -17.26
CA GLN A 799 24.03 16.59 -16.63
C GLN A 799 22.91 15.71 -16.08
N GLN A 800 21.93 16.26 -15.35
CA GLN A 800 20.78 15.50 -14.87
C GLN A 800 19.94 14.93 -16.01
N SER A 801 19.74 15.67 -17.10
CA SER A 801 19.03 15.17 -18.29
C SER A 801 19.74 13.97 -18.93
N ALA A 802 21.08 14.04 -19.10
CA ALA A 802 21.88 12.94 -19.62
C ALA A 802 21.86 11.71 -18.68
N MET A 803 21.99 11.93 -17.37
CA MET A 803 21.93 10.85 -16.39
C MET A 803 20.55 10.17 -16.34
N LEU A 804 19.47 10.96 -16.41
CA LEU A 804 18.09 10.48 -16.48
C LEU A 804 17.85 9.59 -17.69
N ALA A 805 18.27 10.05 -18.88
CA ALA A 805 18.13 9.28 -20.12
C ALA A 805 18.84 7.93 -20.05
N ALA A 806 20.02 7.85 -19.42
CA ALA A 806 20.73 6.59 -19.21
C ALA A 806 20.05 5.68 -18.17
N LEU A 807 19.49 6.25 -17.10
CA LEU A 807 18.78 5.51 -16.05
C LEU A 807 17.45 4.92 -16.55
N ASP A 808 16.65 5.72 -17.26
CA ASP A 808 15.34 5.31 -17.79
C ASP A 808 15.50 4.23 -18.87
N ALA A 809 16.58 4.30 -19.66
CA ALA A 809 17.01 3.29 -20.65
C ALA A 809 17.76 2.08 -20.04
N GLU A 810 17.94 2.01 -18.71
CA GLU A 810 18.65 0.96 -17.98
C GLU A 810 20.12 0.74 -18.43
N ASN A 811 20.73 1.78 -19.01
CA ASN A 811 22.13 1.80 -19.46
C ASN A 811 23.07 2.26 -18.34
N PHE A 812 23.16 1.46 -17.28
CA PHE A 812 23.91 1.82 -16.07
C PHE A 812 25.44 1.86 -16.28
N SER A 813 25.97 1.03 -17.17
CA SER A 813 27.38 1.08 -17.60
C SER A 813 27.71 2.35 -18.41
N GLY A 814 26.82 2.79 -19.30
CA GLY A 814 26.93 4.08 -19.98
C GLY A 814 26.85 5.26 -19.01
N LEU A 815 25.94 5.20 -18.03
CA LEU A 815 25.84 6.19 -16.95
C LEU A 815 27.13 6.30 -16.14
N ALA A 816 27.72 5.16 -15.74
CA ALA A 816 28.99 5.14 -15.02
C ALA A 816 30.15 5.74 -15.84
N THR A 817 30.21 5.47 -17.15
CA THR A 817 31.20 6.08 -18.05
C THR A 817 31.02 7.59 -18.12
N TYR A 818 29.81 8.06 -18.40
CA TYR A 818 29.48 9.50 -18.49
C TYR A 818 29.87 10.25 -17.21
N LEU A 819 29.51 9.71 -16.04
CA LEU A 819 29.85 10.29 -14.74
C LEU A 819 31.37 10.42 -14.52
N ASN A 820 32.16 9.43 -14.98
CA ASN A 820 33.62 9.44 -14.85
C ASN A 820 34.29 10.46 -15.77
N GLU A 821 33.69 10.79 -16.92
CA GLU A 821 34.18 11.82 -17.86
C GLU A 821 33.94 13.26 -17.34
N LEU A 822 33.04 13.46 -16.38
CA LEU A 822 32.80 14.77 -15.77
C LEU A 822 34.01 15.25 -14.96
N SER A 823 34.56 16.39 -15.36
CA SER A 823 35.68 17.08 -14.68
C SER A 823 35.20 17.86 -13.46
N LEU A 824 34.92 17.14 -12.37
CA LEU A 824 34.44 17.68 -11.09
C LEU A 824 35.56 17.76 -10.05
N THR A 825 35.38 18.62 -9.04
CA THR A 825 36.34 18.75 -7.93
C THR A 825 35.63 18.86 -6.57
N GLY A 826 36.37 18.59 -5.49
CA GLY A 826 35.86 18.69 -4.13
C GLY A 826 34.65 17.80 -3.87
N VAL A 827 33.65 18.36 -3.19
CA VAL A 827 32.45 17.64 -2.72
C VAL A 827 31.56 17.10 -3.86
N ASP A 828 31.46 17.82 -4.99
CA ASP A 828 30.70 17.37 -6.15
C ASP A 828 31.35 16.13 -6.81
N ALA A 829 32.69 15.97 -6.72
CA ALA A 829 33.37 14.76 -7.18
C ALA A 829 33.07 13.54 -6.29
N THR A 830 33.08 13.71 -4.96
CA THR A 830 32.72 12.62 -4.03
C THR A 830 31.26 12.21 -4.18
N ASP A 831 30.34 13.15 -4.40
CA ASP A 831 28.93 12.84 -4.67
C ASP A 831 28.74 12.08 -5.99
N ARG A 832 29.48 12.48 -7.04
CA ARG A 832 29.55 11.74 -8.31
C ARG A 832 30.04 10.31 -8.09
N ASP A 833 31.10 10.10 -7.30
CA ASP A 833 31.67 8.77 -7.05
C ASP A 833 30.65 7.81 -6.40
N PHE A 834 29.80 8.30 -5.49
CA PHE A 834 28.70 7.49 -4.94
C PHE A 834 27.65 7.12 -6.01
N MET A 835 27.33 8.03 -6.94
CA MET A 835 26.42 7.75 -8.05
C MET A 835 27.03 6.78 -9.08
N VAL A 836 28.36 6.80 -9.28
CA VAL A 836 29.08 5.78 -10.06
C VAL A 836 28.98 4.42 -9.38
N GLY A 837 29.20 4.35 -8.06
CA GLY A 837 29.03 3.12 -7.27
C GLY A 837 27.61 2.54 -7.36
N ALA A 838 26.60 3.41 -7.28
CA ALA A 838 25.20 3.02 -7.52
C ALA A 838 24.98 2.47 -8.93
N SER A 839 25.54 3.12 -9.96
CA SER A 839 25.40 2.70 -11.36
C SER A 839 26.04 1.32 -11.61
N ILE A 840 27.24 1.08 -11.08
CA ILE A 840 27.91 -0.23 -11.14
C ILE A 840 27.09 -1.30 -10.40
N TYR A 841 26.53 -0.97 -9.23
CA TYR A 841 25.66 -1.88 -8.49
C TYR A 841 24.40 -2.24 -9.30
N LEU A 842 23.71 -1.25 -9.88
CA LEU A 842 22.51 -1.46 -10.70
C LEU A 842 22.83 -2.32 -11.94
N GLN A 843 23.94 -2.05 -12.63
CA GLN A 843 24.43 -2.90 -13.72
C GLN A 843 24.63 -4.34 -13.26
N SER A 844 25.28 -4.56 -12.10
CA SER A 844 25.52 -5.92 -11.57
C SER A 844 24.23 -6.69 -11.28
N LYS A 845 23.13 -6.00 -10.94
CA LYS A 845 21.81 -6.64 -10.74
C LYS A 845 21.14 -6.96 -12.06
N LEU A 846 21.23 -6.06 -13.05
CA LEU A 846 20.75 -6.30 -14.41
C LEU A 846 21.48 -7.51 -15.04
N ASP A 847 22.81 -7.55 -14.92
CA ASP A 847 23.66 -8.66 -15.41
C ASP A 847 23.36 -9.98 -14.68
N SER A 848 22.90 -9.91 -13.42
CA SER A 848 22.43 -11.05 -12.63
C SER A 848 20.97 -11.45 -12.93
N GLY A 849 20.32 -10.82 -13.92
CA GLY A 849 18.96 -11.14 -14.36
C GLY A 849 17.83 -10.54 -13.51
N PHE A 850 18.11 -9.59 -12.61
CA PHE A 850 17.08 -8.90 -11.84
C PHE A 850 16.43 -7.77 -12.65
N GLN A 851 15.11 -7.60 -12.49
CA GLN A 851 14.41 -6.39 -12.94
C GLN A 851 14.73 -5.22 -12.00
N VAL A 852 15.44 -4.22 -12.52
CA VAL A 852 16.02 -3.13 -11.71
C VAL A 852 14.97 -2.16 -11.14
N LYS A 853 13.76 -2.12 -11.71
CA LYS A 853 12.61 -1.34 -11.20
C LYS A 853 11.74 -2.13 -10.20
N SER A 854 12.12 -3.37 -9.86
CA SER A 854 11.39 -4.24 -8.92
C SER A 854 12.34 -5.21 -8.18
N LEU A 855 13.44 -4.67 -7.65
CA LEU A 855 14.46 -5.40 -6.91
C LEU A 855 13.92 -5.96 -5.57
N PRO A 856 14.45 -7.11 -5.10
CA PRO A 856 14.12 -7.65 -3.79
C PRO A 856 14.65 -6.75 -2.66
N ALA A 857 13.97 -6.74 -1.51
CA ALA A 857 14.22 -5.81 -0.41
C ALA A 857 15.68 -5.73 0.06
N TYR A 858 16.44 -6.83 0.04
CA TYR A 858 17.87 -6.81 0.41
C TYR A 858 18.71 -6.00 -0.59
N ALA A 859 18.41 -6.08 -1.89
CA ALA A 859 19.13 -5.34 -2.92
C ALA A 859 18.73 -3.85 -2.93
N VAL A 860 17.49 -3.55 -2.53
CA VAL A 860 17.03 -2.18 -2.27
C VAL A 860 17.73 -1.58 -1.05
N ALA A 861 17.98 -2.36 0.02
CA ALA A 861 18.68 -1.87 1.21
C ALA A 861 20.12 -1.41 0.93
N ASP A 862 20.84 -2.08 0.02
CA ASP A 862 22.17 -1.64 -0.44
C ASP A 862 22.07 -0.29 -1.18
N LEU A 863 21.08 -0.13 -2.07
CA LEU A 863 20.84 1.14 -2.77
C LEU A 863 20.44 2.27 -1.81
N VAL A 864 19.64 1.98 -0.79
CA VAL A 864 19.29 2.93 0.27
C VAL A 864 20.54 3.35 1.06
N THR A 865 21.46 2.42 1.31
CA THR A 865 22.75 2.71 1.96
C THR A 865 23.59 3.66 1.11
N ILE A 866 23.72 3.41 -0.20
CA ILE A 866 24.45 4.31 -1.12
C ILE A 866 23.75 5.68 -1.23
N GLY A 867 22.42 5.71 -1.35
CA GLY A 867 21.62 6.93 -1.44
C GLY A 867 21.59 7.77 -0.16
N SER A 868 22.00 7.19 0.98
CA SER A 868 22.18 7.86 2.28
C SER A 868 23.61 8.32 2.54
N ALA A 869 24.59 7.92 1.71
CA ALA A 869 26.00 8.23 1.92
C ALA A 869 26.39 9.66 1.49
N SER A 870 25.57 10.29 0.65
CA SER A 870 25.69 11.69 0.25
C SER A 870 24.32 12.28 -0.06
N PHE A 871 24.20 13.61 0.04
CA PHE A 871 22.99 14.38 -0.25
C PHE A 871 23.20 15.43 -1.36
N GLY A 872 24.20 15.22 -2.21
CA GLY A 872 24.51 16.09 -3.36
C GLY A 872 23.62 15.85 -4.59
N ASN A 873 23.99 16.50 -5.69
CA ASN A 873 23.18 16.67 -6.90
C ASN A 873 23.15 15.44 -7.82
N TYR A 874 24.17 14.59 -7.77
CA TYR A 874 24.27 13.35 -8.55
C TYR A 874 23.53 12.23 -7.82
N THR A 875 23.77 12.05 -6.52
CA THR A 875 23.02 11.07 -5.71
C THR A 875 21.53 11.43 -5.53
N ALA A 876 21.13 12.68 -5.83
CA ALA A 876 19.72 13.06 -5.92
C ALA A 876 18.94 12.21 -6.94
N LEU A 877 19.59 11.78 -8.03
CA LEU A 877 18.98 10.86 -9.00
C LEU A 877 18.68 9.49 -8.39
N LEU A 878 19.59 8.93 -7.59
CA LEU A 878 19.37 7.68 -6.87
C LEU A 878 18.25 7.81 -5.82
N ARG A 879 18.21 8.90 -5.05
CA ARG A 879 17.13 9.15 -4.08
C ARG A 879 15.78 9.32 -4.78
N ALA A 880 15.73 10.00 -5.92
CA ALA A 880 14.54 10.14 -6.76
C ALA A 880 14.08 8.79 -7.34
N PHE A 881 15.01 7.95 -7.79
CA PHE A 881 14.74 6.58 -8.26
C PHE A 881 14.14 5.70 -7.15
N LEU A 882 14.76 5.68 -5.96
CA LEU A 882 14.25 4.96 -4.79
C LEU A 882 12.87 5.47 -4.34
N THR A 883 12.68 6.78 -4.36
CA THR A 883 11.38 7.42 -4.05
C THR A 883 10.31 7.02 -5.07
N THR A 884 10.66 6.92 -6.36
CA THR A 884 9.70 6.70 -7.46
C THR A 884 9.29 5.25 -7.62
N TYR A 885 10.23 4.31 -7.59
CA TYR A 885 10.00 2.89 -7.89
C TYR A 885 9.83 2.01 -6.64
N TYR A 886 10.31 2.47 -5.47
CA TYR A 886 10.26 1.69 -4.22
C TYR A 886 9.48 2.39 -3.10
N ASP A 887 8.97 3.60 -3.35
CA ASP A 887 8.34 4.48 -2.34
C ASP A 887 9.23 4.77 -1.11
N ILE A 888 10.57 4.69 -1.25
CA ILE A 888 11.54 4.99 -0.18
C ILE A 888 12.12 6.39 -0.35
N SER A 889 11.70 7.32 0.50
CA SER A 889 12.31 8.66 0.60
C SER A 889 13.47 8.68 1.60
N ILE A 890 14.57 9.32 1.23
CA ILE A 890 15.77 9.47 2.07
C ILE A 890 16.04 10.97 2.26
N PHE A 891 16.11 11.42 3.51
CA PHE A 891 16.33 12.82 3.89
C PHE A 891 17.69 13.00 4.58
N PRO A 892 18.33 14.18 4.45
CA PRO A 892 19.53 14.49 5.22
C PRO A 892 19.23 14.42 6.74
N PRO A 893 20.12 13.87 7.57
CA PRO A 893 19.92 13.85 9.02
C PRO A 893 19.88 15.27 9.59
N GLN A 894 18.96 15.55 10.52
CA GLN A 894 18.76 16.89 11.11
C GLN A 894 19.97 17.50 11.83
N GLN A 895 21.01 16.70 12.14
CA GLN A 895 22.27 17.14 12.75
C GLN A 895 23.50 16.80 11.89
N ALA A 896 23.31 16.33 10.65
CA ALA A 896 24.44 16.12 9.76
C ALA A 896 24.96 17.47 9.27
N SER A 897 26.26 17.68 9.43
CA SER A 897 27.02 18.61 8.60
C SER A 897 26.62 18.43 7.12
N PRO A 898 26.54 19.50 6.30
CA PRO A 898 26.04 19.44 4.91
C PRO A 898 26.77 18.48 3.98
N TYR A 899 27.92 17.95 4.43
CA TYR A 899 28.42 16.65 4.01
C TYR A 899 28.60 15.82 5.27
N SER A 900 27.87 14.71 5.40
CA SER A 900 28.32 13.66 6.29
C SER A 900 29.70 13.26 5.78
N SER A 901 30.74 13.61 6.53
CA SER A 901 31.95 12.81 6.51
C SER A 901 31.48 11.41 6.84
N GLY A 902 31.37 10.56 5.82
CA GLY A 902 30.87 9.22 6.03
C GLY A 902 31.69 8.58 7.13
N HIS A 903 31.14 7.55 7.78
CA HIS A 903 32.05 6.47 8.15
C HIS A 903 32.89 6.18 6.92
N GLN A 904 34.20 6.44 7.00
CA GLN A 904 35.12 5.80 6.06
C GLN A 904 34.70 4.33 6.09
N TRP A 905 34.38 3.76 4.92
CA TRP A 905 34.14 2.34 4.82
C TRP A 905 35.44 1.66 5.20
N ASP A 906 35.57 1.40 6.51
CA ASP A 906 36.55 0.51 7.07
C ASP A 906 36.37 -0.79 6.31
N THR A 907 37.42 -1.28 5.65
CA THR A 907 37.38 -2.39 4.69
C THR A 907 36.78 -3.68 5.27
N LYS A 908 36.65 -3.71 6.60
CA LYS A 908 35.86 -4.63 7.42
C LYS A 908 34.37 -4.73 7.05
N VAL A 909 33.74 -3.71 6.43
CA VAL A 909 32.30 -3.74 6.05
C VAL A 909 32.06 -4.60 4.81
N GLU A 910 32.93 -4.54 3.80
CA GLU A 910 32.89 -5.48 2.66
C GLU A 910 33.10 -6.93 3.12
N GLU A 911 33.95 -7.14 4.12
CA GLU A 911 34.19 -8.46 4.69
C GLU A 911 32.99 -8.95 5.53
N ALA A 912 32.29 -8.04 6.23
CA ALA A 912 31.04 -8.34 6.94
C ALA A 912 29.91 -8.81 6.01
N ALA A 913 29.78 -8.22 4.82
CA ALA A 913 28.72 -8.57 3.87
C ALA A 913 28.80 -10.05 3.44
N LYS A 914 30.02 -10.57 3.23
CA LYS A 914 30.32 -11.92 2.72
C LYS A 914 29.97 -13.06 3.68
N TYR A 915 29.68 -12.81 4.95
CA TYR A 915 29.22 -13.81 5.91
C TYR A 915 27.68 -13.95 5.90
N GLN A 916 27.16 -15.04 5.34
CA GLN A 916 25.71 -15.35 5.27
C GLN A 916 25.27 -16.24 6.44
N ILE A 917 24.01 -16.12 6.87
CA ILE A 917 23.40 -16.95 7.93
C ILE A 917 22.31 -17.81 7.28
N VAL A 918 22.40 -19.14 7.39
CA VAL A 918 21.50 -20.07 6.67
C VAL A 918 21.06 -21.24 7.56
N PRO A 919 19.75 -21.47 7.77
CA PRO A 919 18.65 -20.54 7.50
C PRO A 919 18.75 -19.30 8.39
N ASN A 920 17.97 -18.25 8.10
CA ASN A 920 17.70 -17.21 9.10
C ASN A 920 17.06 -17.89 10.32
N PRO A 921 17.57 -17.73 11.56
CA PRO A 921 17.31 -18.71 12.61
C PRO A 921 15.89 -18.59 13.17
N THR A 922 14.97 -19.44 12.69
CA THR A 922 13.58 -19.46 13.17
C THR A 922 13.28 -20.58 14.16
N ARG A 923 14.06 -21.68 14.14
CA ARG A 923 14.11 -22.71 15.21
C ARG A 923 15.45 -23.45 15.27
N GLY A 924 16.00 -23.59 16.48
CA GLY A 924 16.93 -24.66 16.85
C GLY A 924 18.40 -24.51 16.41
N SER A 925 18.65 -24.20 15.13
CA SER A 925 20.01 -24.08 14.60
C SER A 925 20.16 -23.14 13.40
N PHE A 926 21.41 -22.74 13.12
CA PHE A 926 21.81 -22.02 11.90
C PHE A 926 23.27 -22.28 11.53
N LYS A 927 23.66 -21.99 10.28
CA LYS A 927 25.05 -22.07 9.79
C LYS A 927 25.57 -20.69 9.38
N ILE A 928 26.87 -20.47 9.54
CA ILE A 928 27.54 -19.27 9.03
C ILE A 928 28.35 -19.65 7.78
N LEU A 929 28.02 -19.05 6.64
CA LEU A 929 28.63 -19.28 5.33
C LEU A 929 29.53 -18.11 4.90
N HIS A 930 30.69 -18.38 4.32
CA HIS A 930 31.54 -17.36 3.69
C HIS A 930 32.18 -17.93 2.41
N GLU A 931 32.01 -17.23 1.29
CA GLU A 931 32.34 -17.76 -0.05
C GLU A 931 33.82 -18.15 -0.20
N GLN A 932 34.73 -17.36 0.38
CA GLN A 932 36.17 -17.49 0.21
C GLN A 932 36.93 -18.05 1.44
N LYS A 933 36.24 -18.37 2.55
CA LYS A 933 36.88 -18.75 3.83
C LYS A 933 36.39 -20.09 4.37
N LYS A 934 36.37 -21.10 3.49
CA LYS A 934 35.88 -22.44 3.84
C LYS A 934 36.75 -23.11 4.90
N GLY A 935 36.14 -23.54 5.99
CA GLY A 935 36.83 -24.22 7.10
C GLY A 935 37.57 -23.31 8.10
N HIS A 936 37.37 -21.99 8.07
CA HIS A 936 37.95 -21.09 9.07
C HIS A 936 37.28 -21.20 10.45
N VAL A 937 38.03 -21.05 11.54
CA VAL A 937 37.48 -20.99 12.90
C VAL A 937 36.96 -19.57 13.18
N LEU A 938 35.70 -19.49 13.60
CA LEU A 938 34.99 -18.25 13.94
C LEU A 938 34.66 -18.26 15.44
N GLU A 939 34.94 -17.16 16.12
CA GLU A 939 34.35 -16.86 17.43
C GLU A 939 33.01 -16.14 17.20
N VAL A 940 31.94 -16.60 17.84
CA VAL A 940 30.59 -16.10 17.59
C VAL A 940 29.92 -15.78 18.93
N ASP A 941 29.48 -14.54 19.14
CA ASP A 941 28.58 -14.16 20.22
C ASP A 941 27.18 -13.86 19.65
N ILE A 942 26.11 -14.19 20.37
CA ILE A 942 24.77 -13.64 20.13
C ILE A 942 24.43 -12.70 21.28
N LEU A 943 24.01 -11.49 20.94
CA LEU A 943 23.58 -10.45 21.87
C LEU A 943 22.10 -10.09 21.62
N THR A 944 21.38 -9.67 22.64
CA THR A 944 20.12 -8.93 22.49
C THR A 944 20.36 -7.52 21.94
N ALA A 945 19.30 -6.82 21.53
CA ALA A 945 19.38 -5.46 20.97
C ALA A 945 20.00 -4.41 21.93
N ASP A 946 19.94 -4.64 23.25
CA ASP A 946 20.62 -3.85 24.31
C ASP A 946 22.09 -4.29 24.53
N ALA A 947 22.67 -5.03 23.58
CA ALA A 947 24.02 -5.59 23.58
C ALA A 947 24.35 -6.59 24.72
N LYS A 948 23.37 -7.05 25.49
CA LYS A 948 23.57 -8.13 26.49
C LYS A 948 23.79 -9.47 25.79
N ARG A 949 24.92 -10.12 26.08
CA ARG A 949 25.28 -11.41 25.50
C ARG A 949 24.43 -12.55 26.07
N ILE A 950 23.85 -13.36 25.19
CA ILE A 950 22.98 -14.50 25.51
C ILE A 950 23.56 -15.85 25.06
N TRP A 951 24.45 -15.87 24.07
CA TRP A 951 25.17 -17.08 23.63
C TRP A 951 26.58 -16.71 23.17
N SER A 952 27.52 -17.66 23.27
CA SER A 952 28.89 -17.51 22.78
C SER A 952 29.49 -18.88 22.46
N GLY A 953 30.26 -19.00 21.40
CA GLY A 953 30.92 -20.25 21.00
C GLY A 953 32.02 -20.05 19.96
N ARG A 954 32.85 -21.08 19.78
CA ARG A 954 33.76 -21.22 18.64
C ARG A 954 33.21 -22.29 17.71
N ILE A 955 33.14 -21.98 16.42
CA ILE A 955 32.61 -22.87 15.38
C ILE A 955 33.55 -22.85 14.18
N ILE A 956 33.56 -23.90 13.38
CA ILE A 956 34.15 -23.85 12.04
C ILE A 956 33.09 -23.30 11.08
N GLN A 957 33.50 -22.44 10.16
CA GLN A 957 32.65 -21.92 9.09
C GLN A 957 31.97 -23.10 8.35
N GLY A 958 30.63 -23.11 8.35
CA GLY A 958 29.80 -24.14 7.73
C GLY A 958 29.26 -25.19 8.71
N GLU A 959 29.77 -25.23 9.94
CA GLU A 959 29.18 -26.01 11.03
C GLU A 959 27.87 -25.40 11.53
N GLU A 960 27.10 -26.24 12.21
CA GLU A 960 25.76 -25.94 12.68
C GLU A 960 25.78 -25.44 14.13
N VAL A 961 25.32 -24.21 14.31
CA VAL A 961 25.21 -23.51 15.58
C VAL A 961 23.87 -23.84 16.21
N TYR A 962 23.86 -24.62 17.28
CA TYR A 962 22.65 -24.93 18.04
C TYR A 962 22.45 -23.92 19.17
N VAL A 963 21.28 -23.28 19.21
CA VAL A 963 20.92 -22.30 20.24
C VAL A 963 19.56 -22.65 20.83
N GLN A 964 19.56 -23.08 22.10
CA GLN A 964 18.35 -23.44 22.82
C GLN A 964 17.67 -22.19 23.40
N ALA A 965 16.33 -22.15 23.26
CA ALA A 965 15.43 -21.25 23.98
C ALA A 965 15.74 -19.73 23.90
N MET A 966 15.96 -19.20 22.69
CA MET A 966 15.81 -17.76 22.44
C MET A 966 14.32 -17.40 22.33
N SER A 967 13.90 -16.32 22.98
CA SER A 967 12.57 -15.72 22.78
C SER A 967 12.50 -15.03 21.40
N SER A 968 11.31 -14.94 20.80
CA SER A 968 11.17 -14.18 19.55
C SER A 968 11.56 -12.70 19.75
N GLY A 969 12.37 -12.16 18.85
CA GLY A 969 13.00 -10.85 19.07
C GLY A 969 14.13 -10.52 18.10
N LEU A 970 14.75 -9.36 18.32
CA LEU A 970 15.84 -8.84 17.49
C LEU A 970 17.19 -9.01 18.21
N TYR A 971 18.14 -9.62 17.51
CA TYR A 971 19.42 -10.05 18.06
C TYR A 971 20.60 -9.63 17.16
N ILE A 972 21.76 -9.45 17.79
CA ILE A 972 23.01 -9.07 17.15
C ILE A 972 23.94 -10.29 17.17
N LEU A 973 24.17 -10.90 16.01
CA LEU A 973 25.22 -11.89 15.81
C LEU A 973 26.56 -11.17 15.65
N ARG A 974 27.49 -11.34 16.59
CA ARG A 974 28.86 -10.85 16.47
C ARG A 974 29.77 -12.00 16.05
N ILE A 975 30.50 -11.84 14.95
CA ILE A 975 31.45 -12.82 14.42
C ILE A 975 32.86 -12.22 14.50
N LYS A 976 33.80 -12.95 15.09
CA LYS A 976 35.23 -12.62 15.11
C LYS A 976 36.01 -13.66 14.32
N ASP A 977 36.65 -13.21 13.26
CA ASP A 977 37.60 -14.00 12.48
C ASP A 977 39.02 -13.70 12.97
N GLN A 978 39.74 -14.73 13.42
CA GLN A 978 41.10 -14.59 13.94
C GLN A 978 42.15 -14.39 12.83
N SER A 979 41.82 -14.64 11.55
CA SER A 979 42.78 -14.58 10.43
C SER A 979 43.21 -13.17 10.01
N ASN A 980 42.37 -12.15 10.22
CA ASN A 980 42.63 -10.75 9.83
C ASN A 980 42.80 -9.80 11.03
N GLY A 981 43.21 -10.31 12.20
CA GLY A 981 43.45 -9.49 13.39
C GLY A 981 42.16 -9.01 14.07
N SER A 982 41.39 -9.94 14.65
CA SER A 982 40.18 -9.66 15.47
C SER A 982 39.19 -8.67 14.84
N ILE A 983 38.82 -8.88 13.58
CA ILE A 983 37.71 -8.16 12.96
C ILE A 983 36.40 -8.66 13.60
N SER A 984 35.67 -7.75 14.27
CA SER A 984 34.39 -8.05 14.92
C SER A 984 33.21 -7.57 14.06
N ILE A 985 32.73 -8.45 13.18
CA ILE A 985 31.54 -8.26 12.35
C ILE A 985 30.28 -8.30 13.24
N GLN A 986 29.25 -7.50 12.93
CA GLN A 986 27.95 -7.55 13.58
C GLN A 986 26.84 -7.66 12.53
N LYS A 987 25.93 -8.64 12.65
CA LYS A 987 24.71 -8.76 11.84
C LYS A 987 23.47 -8.79 12.72
N VAL A 988 22.45 -8.05 12.33
CA VAL A 988 21.15 -8.05 13.00
C VAL A 988 20.27 -9.14 12.37
N PHE A 989 19.66 -9.99 13.20
CA PHE A 989 18.70 -11.00 12.77
C PHE A 989 17.49 -11.05 13.70
N LYS A 990 16.39 -11.65 13.23
CA LYS A 990 15.15 -11.82 13.98
C LYS A 990 14.92 -13.31 14.22
N TYR A 991 14.74 -13.68 15.49
CA TYR A 991 14.35 -15.03 15.96
C TYR A 991 12.84 -15.05 16.24
#